data_AF-A0A962BLB4-F1
#
_entry.id   AF-A0A962BLB4-F1
#
_cell.length_a   1.000
_cell.length_b   1.000
_cell.length_c   1.000
_cell.angle_alpha   90.00
_cell.angle_beta   90.00
_cell.angle_gamma   90.00
#
_symmetry.space_group_name_H-M   'P 1'
#
loop_
_entity.id
_entity.type
_entity.pdbx_description
1 polymer ?
#
loop_
_entity_poly.entity_id
_entity_poly.type
_entity_poly.pdbx_seq_one_letter_code
_entity_poly.pdbx_strand_id
1 'polypeptide(L)'
;RMMRDMGVDAMLSAASLSKASRSDDYQRFELADAATSDYRFADPARVRPVYFRLPSGLVPAYYGELQVQDKRTGETRAWSYVIDATWGKLLFRRDLTQYENFSYRVFAETTGDLVPLPGPQGRQMFPHPTGTPDNSVPGPFLTPNLLMLESAPFGPGRPWLPAGATQTVGNNVDAYADLDQNDGFQGGDIDLHATTTSANTFDYTYDTDVDPLASTAQSSAAVVNLFYINNWLHDWFYDSGFDESAGNAQGDNFGLGGVPGDSLRAEAQDRSGLNGGINNANMATPADGGRPRMQMYMFRGTELSKQLDLTGGVMDTPDVSSAVFGPASFDVTGDVVLVNDGTPNVTDACEPIANDVSGKIALVDRGTCSFVTKLMNAENAGAIGVILANNVAGNAPPGMSGDDPGLITPILSVTYEVGQAIRGAGPTVTAHLQRESAVRKEGSLDSGVVMHEWGHYISNRLVQNSAGLVNQQGGGMGEGWGDFHAQLGLFKDGDPLDGAYAIAGYDLGGPIPDNSYYYGFRRYPYSTDMNKNPLTFKHIENGVALPVSPAPAFGATGVNNAEVHNTGEVWATALWECYAGLLGDTGRLSFTQAQDRMKAYLVGGYKMTPASPTFVEARDALLSVIAAQDIQDFDLCAAGFAKRGMGVGAVAPVRNSSTNSGVVESFTNVGSVPQGAIVEVTDDVLSCDSDGILDDGEIGHVRVTAGNTGFSSMTGATVTLSSPDTELMFVPDTENVAAVQPYATTDVSIPVSMNGSSGVFPFTVNAQINHADAGAAASFSKAFVGNFDELMASSSTEGFEVTSPNWGTDTVGGLPQPWILNTVSFDDHRAYGIDAGSLGLIWLRSPALQVSASGDFVMTLDSRFKFEHDGTPWDGGVIEISTDGGNNWVDAAAAGAAMTPAYGDVITDLAGNPLANRSAYVGQSAAWPDLSTIELNFGTAFAGQSVMIRFVIGTDEAVGEFGWEIDNVAFSGIDNTPFGTVVAEAGTCVLADEIFANGFED
;
A
#
# COMPACT_ATOMS: atom_id res chain seq x y z
N ARG A 1 2.29 13.38 -25.23
CA ARG A 1 1.84 14.06 -24.00
C ARG A 1 0.35 14.37 -24.10
N MET A 2 -0.09 15.40 -24.83
CA MET A 2 -1.51 15.74 -25.01
C MET A 2 -2.47 14.55 -25.31
N MET A 3 -2.08 13.58 -26.15
CA MET A 3 -2.88 12.35 -26.39
C MET A 3 -2.99 11.46 -25.13
N ARG A 4 -1.88 11.22 -24.43
CA ARG A 4 -1.85 10.47 -23.17
C ARG A 4 -2.67 11.19 -22.10
N ASP A 5 -2.57 12.52 -22.03
CA ASP A 5 -3.36 13.37 -21.14
C ASP A 5 -4.88 13.26 -21.41
N MET A 6 -5.29 12.79 -22.59
CA MET A 6 -6.69 12.55 -22.96
C MET A 6 -7.13 11.09 -22.75
N GLY A 7 -6.33 10.27 -22.07
CA GLY A 7 -6.58 8.84 -21.91
C GLY A 7 -6.56 8.11 -23.25
N VAL A 8 -5.59 8.43 -24.10
CA VAL A 8 -5.35 7.72 -25.37
C VAL A 8 -4.04 6.98 -25.24
N ASP A 9 -4.11 5.67 -24.99
CA ASP A 9 -2.93 4.80 -24.91
C ASP A 9 -2.44 4.45 -26.33
N ALA A 10 -1.77 5.41 -26.95
CA ALA A 10 -1.10 5.22 -28.22
C ALA A 10 0.36 5.65 -28.09
N MET A 11 1.28 4.72 -28.28
CA MET A 11 2.70 5.02 -28.54
C MET A 11 2.83 5.73 -29.89
N LEU A 12 2.66 7.06 -29.88
CA LEU A 12 2.85 7.90 -31.05
C LEU A 12 4.26 8.46 -31.03
N SER A 13 5.06 8.03 -31.99
CA SER A 13 6.36 8.67 -32.26
C SER A 13 6.14 10.01 -32.94
N ALA A 14 7.08 10.94 -32.83
CA ALA A 14 7.01 12.20 -33.60
C ALA A 14 6.88 11.96 -35.13
N ALA A 15 7.30 10.79 -35.61
CA ALA A 15 7.19 10.38 -37.01
C ALA A 15 5.75 10.05 -37.45
N SER A 16 4.81 9.82 -36.52
CA SER A 16 3.39 9.59 -36.86
C SER A 16 2.59 10.88 -37.07
N LEU A 17 3.20 12.05 -36.84
CA LEU A 17 2.60 13.36 -37.09
C LEU A 17 3.18 13.98 -38.35
N SER A 18 2.31 14.31 -39.31
CA SER A 18 2.69 15.03 -40.51
C SER A 18 2.23 16.50 -40.44
N LYS A 19 3.07 17.42 -40.90
CA LYS A 19 2.68 18.83 -41.03
C LYS A 19 1.73 18.97 -42.22
N ALA A 20 0.47 19.28 -41.95
CA ALA A 20 -0.55 19.39 -43.00
C ALA A 20 -0.55 20.77 -43.68
N SER A 21 -0.68 21.86 -42.91
CA SER A 21 -0.73 23.23 -43.45
C SER A 21 -0.41 24.30 -42.40
N ARG A 22 -0.06 25.51 -42.85
CA ARG A 22 0.07 26.71 -42.01
C ARG A 22 -0.91 27.78 -42.50
N SER A 23 -1.87 28.18 -41.67
CA SER A 23 -2.77 29.32 -41.92
C SER A 23 -3.15 29.98 -40.60
N ASP A 24 -3.48 31.28 -40.62
CA ASP A 24 -4.07 32.01 -39.50
C ASP A 24 -3.26 31.89 -38.18
N ASP A 25 -1.93 32.04 -38.29
CA ASP A 25 -0.93 31.88 -37.22
C ASP A 25 -0.77 30.48 -36.62
N TYR A 26 -1.59 29.50 -37.03
CA TYR A 26 -1.49 28.10 -36.59
C TYR A 26 -0.70 27.22 -37.57
N GLN A 27 0.15 26.36 -37.01
CA GLN A 27 0.68 25.17 -37.65
C GLN A 27 -0.25 23.99 -37.36
N ARG A 28 -0.74 23.32 -38.41
CA ARG A 28 -1.57 22.12 -38.27
C ARG A 28 -0.76 20.84 -38.42
N PHE A 29 -1.18 19.82 -37.70
CA PHE A 29 -0.62 18.48 -37.68
C PHE A 29 -1.72 17.45 -37.88
N GLU A 30 -1.47 16.49 -38.74
CA GLU A 30 -2.34 15.34 -38.96
C GLU A 30 -1.66 14.08 -38.46
N LEU A 31 -2.46 13.16 -37.93
CA LEU A 31 -2.01 11.82 -37.57
C LEU A 31 -2.02 10.98 -38.84
N ALA A 32 -0.89 10.35 -39.18
CA ALA A 32 -0.89 9.34 -40.24
C ALA A 32 -1.87 8.22 -39.87
N ASP A 33 -2.71 7.79 -40.81
CA ASP A 33 -3.68 6.71 -40.61
C ASP A 33 -2.92 5.40 -40.36
N ALA A 34 -2.52 5.15 -39.11
CA ALA A 34 -2.03 3.87 -38.68
C ALA A 34 -3.24 2.94 -38.57
N ALA A 35 -3.22 1.82 -39.28
CA ALA A 35 -4.26 0.79 -39.24
C ALA A 35 -4.44 0.15 -37.85
N THR A 36 -3.68 0.58 -36.84
CA THR A 36 -3.56 -0.02 -35.51
C THR A 36 -3.94 0.90 -34.34
N SER A 37 -4.29 2.18 -34.56
CA SER A 37 -4.79 3.02 -33.45
C SER A 37 -6.31 2.99 -33.37
N ASP A 38 -6.85 2.66 -32.19
CA ASP A 38 -8.27 2.76 -31.84
C ASP A 38 -8.80 4.22 -31.88
N TYR A 39 -7.92 5.19 -32.13
CA TYR A 39 -8.20 6.61 -32.10
C TYR A 39 -7.80 7.31 -33.39
N ARG A 40 -8.48 8.41 -33.72
CA ARG A 40 -8.13 9.33 -34.82
C ARG A 40 -8.24 10.79 -34.39
N PHE A 41 -7.57 11.70 -35.10
CA PHE A 41 -7.89 13.11 -34.98
C PHE A 41 -9.26 13.39 -35.60
N ALA A 42 -10.16 13.99 -34.82
CA ALA A 42 -11.45 14.46 -35.33
C ALA A 42 -11.28 15.69 -36.24
N ASP A 43 -10.30 16.53 -35.89
CA ASP A 43 -9.79 17.65 -36.69
C ASP A 43 -8.25 17.68 -36.59
N PRO A 44 -7.53 18.19 -37.61
CA PRO A 44 -6.08 18.37 -37.52
C PRO A 44 -5.70 19.20 -36.28
N ALA A 45 -4.81 18.64 -35.46
CA ALA A 45 -4.29 19.34 -34.29
C ALA A 45 -3.62 20.65 -34.72
N ARG A 46 -3.83 21.74 -34.00
CA ARG A 46 -3.32 23.07 -34.41
C ARG A 46 -2.56 23.74 -33.29
N VAL A 47 -1.39 24.29 -33.58
CA VAL A 47 -0.49 24.90 -32.60
C VAL A 47 -0.01 26.27 -33.07
N ARG A 48 0.08 27.26 -32.17
CA ARG A 48 0.68 28.57 -32.44
C ARG A 48 1.52 29.07 -31.27
N PRO A 49 2.56 29.89 -31.50
CA PRO A 49 3.27 30.56 -30.42
C PRO A 49 2.39 31.63 -29.75
N VAL A 50 2.51 31.76 -28.43
CA VAL A 50 1.82 32.75 -27.59
C VAL A 50 2.74 33.28 -26.50
N TYR A 51 2.40 34.43 -25.92
CA TYR A 51 2.90 34.82 -24.60
C TYR A 51 1.82 34.53 -23.57
N PHE A 52 2.16 33.76 -22.53
CA PHE A 52 1.25 33.41 -21.45
C PHE A 52 1.60 34.19 -20.19
N ARG A 53 0.58 34.68 -19.47
CA ARG A 53 0.78 35.51 -18.28
C ARG A 53 0.85 34.66 -17.03
N LEU A 54 1.98 34.74 -16.34
CA LEU A 54 2.17 34.26 -14.97
C LEU A 54 2.23 35.45 -14.01
N PRO A 55 2.09 35.23 -12.69
CA PRO A 55 2.28 36.28 -11.68
C PRO A 55 3.65 36.98 -11.79
N SER A 56 4.68 36.25 -12.21
CA SER A 56 6.06 36.74 -12.39
C SER A 56 6.33 37.47 -13.70
N GLY A 57 5.40 37.44 -14.67
CA GLY A 57 5.58 38.07 -15.97
C GLY A 57 4.97 37.28 -17.14
N LEU A 58 5.26 37.72 -18.37
CA LEU A 58 4.89 36.99 -19.59
C LEU A 58 5.98 35.97 -19.94
N VAL A 59 5.60 34.71 -20.17
CA VAL A 59 6.51 33.66 -20.65
C VAL A 59 6.17 33.25 -22.09
N PRO A 60 7.17 32.91 -22.93
CA PRO A 60 6.91 32.36 -24.25
C PRO A 60 6.36 30.93 -24.14
N ALA A 61 5.30 30.63 -24.88
CA ALA A 61 4.61 29.35 -24.83
C ALA A 61 4.01 28.96 -26.20
N TYR A 62 3.52 27.73 -26.29
CA TYR A 62 2.75 27.22 -27.42
C TYR A 62 1.32 26.96 -26.99
N TYR A 63 0.36 27.60 -27.65
CA TYR A 63 -1.06 27.25 -27.53
C TYR A 63 -1.38 26.17 -28.56
N GLY A 64 -1.88 25.03 -28.10
CA GLY A 64 -2.24 23.89 -28.94
C GLY A 64 -3.69 23.46 -28.71
N GLU A 65 -4.39 23.07 -29.77
CA GLU A 65 -5.71 22.43 -29.69
C GLU A 65 -5.66 21.05 -30.33
N LEU A 66 -6.29 20.09 -29.67
CA LEU A 66 -6.30 18.69 -30.05
C LEU A 66 -7.72 18.13 -29.90
N GLN A 67 -8.23 17.48 -30.95
CA GLN A 67 -9.50 16.74 -30.88
C GLN A 67 -9.26 15.30 -31.31
N VAL A 68 -9.54 14.37 -30.40
CA VAL A 68 -9.32 12.93 -30.62
C VAL A 68 -10.66 12.22 -30.52
N GLN A 69 -10.95 11.37 -31.49
CA GLN A 69 -12.12 10.53 -31.50
C GLN A 69 -11.73 9.06 -31.32
N ASP A 70 -12.39 8.37 -30.39
CA ASP A 70 -12.35 6.90 -30.28
C ASP A 70 -13.16 6.30 -31.43
N LYS A 71 -12.53 5.42 -32.22
CA LYS A 71 -13.14 4.77 -33.40
C LYS A 71 -14.17 3.71 -33.02
N ARG A 72 -14.11 3.17 -31.80
CA ARG A 72 -14.99 2.12 -31.26
C ARG A 72 -16.26 2.72 -30.69
N THR A 73 -16.15 3.76 -29.86
CA THR A 73 -17.30 4.39 -29.20
C THR A 73 -17.86 5.58 -29.98
N GLY A 74 -17.05 6.20 -30.84
CA GLY A 74 -17.38 7.44 -31.54
C GLY A 74 -17.26 8.71 -30.69
N GLU A 75 -16.89 8.58 -29.41
CA GLU A 75 -16.68 9.69 -28.48
C GLU A 75 -15.54 10.60 -28.95
N THR A 76 -15.78 11.91 -28.96
CA THR A 76 -14.75 12.91 -29.30
C THR A 76 -14.39 13.70 -28.05
N ARG A 77 -13.11 13.69 -27.71
CA ARG A 77 -12.50 14.51 -26.66
C ARG A 77 -11.78 15.68 -27.31
N ALA A 78 -11.94 16.88 -26.79
CA ALA A 78 -11.40 18.09 -27.39
C ALA A 78 -10.73 18.93 -26.31
N TRP A 79 -9.45 19.27 -26.45
CA TRP A 79 -8.72 20.02 -25.44
C TRP A 79 -7.90 21.14 -26.05
N SER A 80 -7.74 22.22 -25.29
CA SER A 80 -6.76 23.26 -25.54
C SER A 80 -5.71 23.28 -24.44
N TYR A 81 -4.47 23.58 -24.84
CA TYR A 81 -3.28 23.54 -24.01
C TYR A 81 -2.48 24.82 -24.21
N VAL A 82 -1.81 25.30 -23.17
CA VAL A 82 -0.66 26.20 -23.28
C VAL A 82 0.53 25.51 -22.66
N ILE A 83 1.58 25.28 -23.45
CA ILE A 83 2.80 24.61 -23.01
C ILE A 83 3.97 25.59 -23.06
N ASP A 84 4.69 25.73 -21.96
CA ASP A 84 5.90 26.54 -21.86
C ASP A 84 6.91 26.16 -22.96
N ALA A 85 7.40 27.16 -23.70
CA ALA A 85 8.25 26.93 -24.85
C ALA A 85 9.72 26.60 -24.49
N THR A 86 10.12 26.80 -23.23
CA THR A 86 11.50 26.55 -22.77
C THR A 86 11.62 25.19 -22.11
N TRP A 87 10.68 24.83 -21.25
CA TRP A 87 10.77 23.63 -20.40
C TRP A 87 9.68 22.59 -20.70
N GLY A 88 8.73 22.87 -21.59
CA GLY A 88 7.68 21.93 -21.96
C GLY A 88 6.60 21.71 -20.88
N LYS A 89 6.54 22.57 -19.86
CA LYS A 89 5.54 22.52 -18.77
C LYS A 89 4.14 22.90 -19.27
N LEU A 90 3.10 22.18 -18.84
CA LEU A 90 1.71 22.57 -19.06
C LEU A 90 1.38 23.79 -18.18
N LEU A 91 1.03 24.92 -18.80
CA LEU A 91 0.72 26.19 -18.13
C LEU A 91 -0.79 26.45 -18.05
N PHE A 92 -1.55 25.89 -18.97
CA PHE A 92 -3.00 26.00 -19.02
C PHE A 92 -3.55 24.82 -19.79
N ARG A 93 -4.67 24.30 -19.32
CA ARG A 93 -5.44 23.25 -19.98
C ARG A 93 -6.91 23.60 -19.88
N ARG A 94 -7.66 23.34 -20.94
CA ARG A 94 -9.11 23.53 -20.95
C ARG A 94 -9.78 22.53 -21.88
N ASP A 95 -10.76 21.81 -21.36
CA ASP A 95 -11.67 20.99 -22.15
C ASP A 95 -12.48 21.92 -23.08
N LEU A 96 -12.57 21.53 -24.35
CA LEU A 96 -13.33 22.22 -25.39
C LEU A 96 -14.69 21.53 -25.63
N THR A 97 -14.92 20.38 -25.00
CA THR A 97 -16.22 19.74 -24.86
C THR A 97 -16.89 20.30 -23.60
N GLN A 98 -18.14 20.73 -23.71
CA GLN A 98 -18.89 21.28 -22.57
C GLN A 98 -19.84 20.21 -22.02
N TYR A 99 -19.58 19.76 -20.79
CA TYR A 99 -20.53 18.98 -20.00
C TYR A 99 -21.35 19.90 -19.07
N GLU A 100 -22.35 19.35 -18.38
CA GLU A 100 -23.15 20.13 -17.43
C GLU A 100 -22.36 20.39 -16.14
N ASN A 101 -22.12 21.66 -15.78
CA ASN A 101 -21.47 22.01 -14.52
C ASN A 101 -22.41 21.77 -13.34
N PHE A 102 -21.87 21.24 -12.24
CA PHE A 102 -22.55 21.15 -10.96
C PHE A 102 -22.04 22.19 -9.97
N SER A 103 -22.92 22.65 -9.08
CA SER A 103 -22.55 23.52 -7.96
C SER A 103 -22.64 22.78 -6.63
N TYR A 104 -21.62 22.88 -5.79
CA TYR A 104 -21.52 22.21 -4.49
C TYR A 104 -21.27 23.24 -3.39
N ARG A 105 -22.08 23.25 -2.33
CA ARG A 105 -21.83 24.06 -1.13
C ARG A 105 -20.91 23.30 -0.18
N VAL A 106 -19.67 23.75 -0.03
CA VAL A 106 -18.59 23.03 0.67
C VAL A 106 -17.59 23.95 1.38
N PHE A 107 -16.82 23.40 2.31
CA PHE A 107 -15.72 24.12 2.97
C PHE A 107 -14.43 24.01 2.15
N ALA A 108 -14.29 24.85 1.12
CA ALA A 108 -13.10 24.89 0.27
C ALA A 108 -12.73 26.32 -0.14
N GLU A 109 -11.47 26.52 -0.53
CA GLU A 109 -10.97 27.78 -1.09
C GLU A 109 -11.70 28.12 -2.40
N THR A 110 -11.95 29.40 -2.68
CA THR A 110 -12.71 29.84 -3.88
C THR A 110 -11.83 30.18 -5.08
N THR A 111 -10.51 30.07 -4.93
CA THR A 111 -9.53 30.44 -5.96
C THR A 111 -8.35 29.47 -5.96
N GLY A 112 -7.53 29.52 -7.01
CA GLY A 112 -6.39 28.63 -7.16
C GLY A 112 -6.82 27.19 -7.40
N ASP A 113 -6.24 26.27 -6.65
CA ASP A 113 -6.44 24.82 -6.78
C ASP A 113 -7.70 24.31 -6.05
N LEU A 114 -8.51 25.24 -5.53
CA LEU A 114 -9.77 24.94 -4.82
C LEU A 114 -9.56 23.95 -3.66
N VAL A 115 -8.47 24.10 -2.92
CA VAL A 115 -8.10 23.18 -1.83
C VAL A 115 -9.21 23.15 -0.77
N PRO A 116 -9.63 21.96 -0.29
CA PRO A 116 -10.47 21.84 0.91
C PRO A 116 -9.89 22.63 2.09
N LEU A 117 -10.75 23.29 2.85
CA LEU A 117 -10.34 23.94 4.09
C LEU A 117 -10.14 22.88 5.18
N PRO A 118 -9.24 23.09 6.16
CA PRO A 118 -9.03 22.14 7.27
C PRO A 118 -10.33 21.73 7.98
N GLY A 119 -11.29 22.66 8.05
CA GLY A 119 -12.65 22.41 8.52
C GLY A 119 -13.44 23.72 8.58
N PRO A 120 -14.58 23.77 9.29
CA PRO A 120 -15.39 24.99 9.46
C PRO A 120 -14.63 26.17 10.08
N GLN A 121 -13.60 25.92 10.88
CA GLN A 121 -12.65 26.93 11.40
C GLN A 121 -11.80 27.61 10.32
N GLY A 122 -11.80 27.09 9.09
CA GLY A 122 -10.93 27.55 8.02
C GLY A 122 -9.45 27.39 8.38
N ARG A 123 -8.63 28.38 8.00
CA ARG A 123 -7.18 28.39 8.27
C ARG A 123 -6.80 29.10 9.57
N GLN A 124 -7.76 29.40 10.45
CA GLN A 124 -7.48 30.15 11.69
C GLN A 124 -6.52 29.42 12.64
N MET A 125 -6.55 28.08 12.60
CA MET A 125 -5.83 27.19 13.52
C MET A 125 -4.91 26.19 12.81
N PHE A 126 -4.66 26.37 11.51
CA PHE A 126 -3.82 25.48 10.71
C PHE A 126 -2.92 26.30 9.77
N PRO A 127 -1.63 26.45 10.08
CA PRO A 127 -0.96 25.99 11.32
C PRO A 127 -1.49 26.67 12.58
N HIS A 128 -1.19 26.09 13.74
CA HIS A 128 -1.51 26.69 15.03
C HIS A 128 -0.87 28.09 15.15
N PRO A 129 -1.64 29.15 15.49
CA PRO A 129 -1.24 30.54 15.29
C PRO A 129 0.00 30.97 16.09
N THR A 130 0.20 30.40 17.27
CA THR A 130 1.34 30.72 18.15
C THR A 130 2.44 29.66 18.15
N GLY A 131 2.17 28.49 17.55
CA GLY A 131 3.09 27.34 17.63
C GLY A 131 3.35 26.81 19.05
N THR A 132 2.54 27.20 20.04
CA THR A 132 2.62 26.73 21.43
C THR A 132 1.26 26.26 21.95
N PRO A 133 1.19 25.30 22.90
CA PRO A 133 -0.06 24.85 23.50
C PRO A 133 -0.60 25.88 24.52
N ASP A 134 -1.12 27.00 24.03
CA ASP A 134 -1.61 28.14 24.81
C ASP A 134 -3.14 28.17 24.99
N ASN A 135 -3.80 27.06 24.65
CA ASN A 135 -5.25 26.86 24.62
C ASN A 135 -6.00 27.81 23.66
N SER A 136 -5.37 28.25 22.58
CA SER A 136 -6.06 29.00 21.53
C SER A 136 -7.25 28.22 20.96
N VAL A 137 -8.35 28.94 20.75
CA VAL A 137 -9.58 28.45 20.10
C VAL A 137 -9.86 29.33 18.87
N PRO A 138 -10.47 28.79 17.80
CA PRO A 138 -10.80 29.59 16.62
C PRO A 138 -11.82 30.68 16.97
N GLY A 139 -11.84 31.72 16.14
CA GLY A 139 -12.98 32.62 16.09
C GLY A 139 -14.23 31.91 15.53
N PRO A 140 -15.28 32.66 15.16
CA PRO A 140 -16.48 32.09 14.57
C PRO A 140 -16.16 31.19 13.38
N PHE A 141 -16.87 30.07 13.27
CA PHE A 141 -16.76 29.20 12.11
C PHE A 141 -17.26 29.91 10.85
N LEU A 142 -16.63 29.56 9.73
CA LEU A 142 -16.95 30.11 8.42
C LEU A 142 -18.25 29.51 7.89
N THR A 143 -18.89 30.22 6.96
CA THR A 143 -19.96 29.64 6.14
C THR A 143 -19.36 28.93 4.93
N PRO A 144 -19.87 27.76 4.50
CA PRO A 144 -19.36 27.07 3.32
C PRO A 144 -19.63 27.84 2.02
N ASN A 145 -18.70 27.72 1.07
CA ASN A 145 -18.72 28.37 -0.24
C ASN A 145 -19.52 27.54 -1.25
N LEU A 146 -20.25 28.19 -2.16
CA LEU A 146 -20.88 27.52 -3.30
C LEU A 146 -19.92 27.56 -4.50
N LEU A 147 -19.36 26.41 -4.87
CA LEU A 147 -18.39 26.27 -5.96
C LEU A 147 -19.03 25.58 -7.16
N MET A 148 -18.83 26.13 -8.36
CA MET A 148 -19.30 25.55 -9.63
C MET A 148 -18.11 24.95 -10.39
N LEU A 149 -18.11 23.63 -10.58
CA LEU A 149 -17.06 22.89 -11.27
C LEU A 149 -17.58 21.56 -11.80
N GLU A 150 -16.97 21.06 -12.87
CA GLU A 150 -17.20 19.70 -13.40
C GLU A 150 -16.16 18.71 -12.87
N SER A 151 -14.91 19.16 -12.75
CA SER A 151 -13.76 18.43 -12.21
C SER A 151 -12.82 19.39 -11.48
N ALA A 152 -11.80 18.87 -10.79
CA ALA A 152 -10.76 19.72 -10.24
C ALA A 152 -9.93 20.41 -11.36
N PRO A 153 -9.15 21.47 -11.06
CA PRO A 153 -8.28 22.15 -12.03
C PRO A 153 -7.12 21.30 -12.59
N PHE A 154 -6.94 20.09 -12.07
CA PHE A 154 -5.88 19.12 -12.37
C PHE A 154 -6.49 17.73 -12.62
N GLY A 155 -5.68 16.69 -12.82
CA GLY A 155 -6.15 15.33 -13.02
C GLY A 155 -6.70 15.08 -14.43
N PRO A 156 -7.58 14.10 -14.64
CA PRO A 156 -8.01 13.71 -15.98
C PRO A 156 -9.01 14.69 -16.61
N GLY A 157 -9.56 15.62 -15.82
CA GLY A 157 -10.53 16.61 -16.28
C GLY A 157 -11.89 16.00 -16.65
N ARG A 158 -12.22 14.84 -16.08
CA ARG A 158 -13.49 14.15 -16.32
C ARG A 158 -14.54 14.63 -15.32
N PRO A 159 -15.81 14.80 -15.75
CA PRO A 159 -16.87 15.20 -14.84
C PRO A 159 -17.02 14.22 -13.67
N TRP A 160 -17.08 14.75 -12.45
CA TRP A 160 -17.34 13.95 -11.24
C TRP A 160 -18.72 13.30 -11.26
N LEU A 161 -19.70 13.95 -11.88
CA LEU A 161 -21.06 13.46 -12.05
C LEU A 161 -21.44 13.41 -13.54
N PRO A 162 -22.20 12.38 -13.97
CA PRO A 162 -22.75 12.34 -15.32
C PRO A 162 -23.79 13.45 -15.55
N ALA A 163 -24.00 13.84 -16.80
CA ALA A 163 -25.02 14.83 -17.17
C ALA A 163 -26.41 14.42 -16.68
N GLY A 164 -27.17 15.36 -16.12
CA GLY A 164 -28.49 15.09 -15.52
C GLY A 164 -28.47 14.29 -14.21
N ALA A 165 -27.31 14.06 -13.59
CA ALA A 165 -27.24 13.46 -12.26
C ALA A 165 -28.05 14.28 -11.24
N THR A 166 -28.71 13.58 -10.33
CA THR A 166 -29.50 14.19 -9.25
C THR A 166 -29.03 13.80 -7.86
N GLN A 167 -28.00 12.95 -7.77
CA GLN A 167 -27.47 12.39 -6.53
C GLN A 167 -25.94 12.41 -6.56
N THR A 168 -25.32 12.33 -5.38
CA THR A 168 -23.86 12.23 -5.16
C THR A 168 -23.29 10.85 -5.52
N VAL A 169 -23.63 10.34 -6.72
CA VAL A 169 -23.18 9.06 -7.28
C VAL A 169 -22.40 9.36 -8.56
N GLY A 170 -21.07 9.34 -8.44
CA GLY A 170 -20.13 9.66 -9.52
C GLY A 170 -19.31 8.46 -9.98
N ASN A 171 -18.40 8.70 -10.94
CA ASN A 171 -17.49 7.67 -11.40
C ASN A 171 -16.46 7.32 -10.32
N ASN A 172 -15.91 8.33 -9.64
CA ASN A 172 -14.82 8.17 -8.68
C ASN A 172 -15.34 7.80 -7.29
N VAL A 173 -16.47 8.41 -6.90
CA VAL A 173 -17.00 8.37 -5.53
C VAL A 173 -18.52 8.19 -5.56
N ASP A 174 -19.02 7.36 -4.66
CA ASP A 174 -20.41 7.22 -4.29
C ASP A 174 -20.53 7.63 -2.81
N ALA A 175 -21.09 8.82 -2.57
CA ALA A 175 -21.15 9.41 -1.23
C ALA A 175 -22.58 9.45 -0.70
N TYR A 176 -22.78 8.97 0.52
CA TYR A 176 -24.07 8.91 1.21
C TYR A 176 -23.90 9.02 2.73
N ALA A 177 -24.99 9.31 3.44
CA ALA A 177 -25.04 9.15 4.88
C ALA A 177 -25.47 7.72 5.21
N ASP A 178 -24.69 7.01 6.03
CA ASP A 178 -25.01 5.67 6.53
C ASP A 178 -25.58 5.80 7.96
N LEU A 179 -26.90 5.93 8.04
CA LEU A 179 -27.60 6.19 9.30
C LEU A 179 -28.18 4.91 9.92
N ASP A 180 -28.18 3.82 9.17
CA ASP A 180 -28.50 2.49 9.66
C ASP A 180 -27.36 1.93 10.54
N GLN A 181 -27.64 0.89 11.32
CA GLN A 181 -26.60 0.19 12.08
C GLN A 181 -25.97 -0.94 11.27
N ASN A 182 -26.63 -1.37 10.19
CA ASN A 182 -26.06 -2.32 9.24
C ASN A 182 -25.12 -1.56 8.31
N ASP A 183 -23.87 -2.01 8.30
CA ASP A 183 -22.77 -1.45 7.51
C ASP A 183 -23.09 -1.38 6.01
N GLY A 184 -22.91 -0.20 5.41
CA GLY A 184 -23.13 0.11 4.00
C GLY A 184 -24.57 0.50 3.65
N PHE A 185 -24.74 1.14 2.49
CA PHE A 185 -26.04 1.67 2.04
C PHE A 185 -27.16 0.61 1.98
N GLN A 186 -28.14 0.71 2.86
CA GLN A 186 -29.31 -0.19 2.95
C GLN A 186 -30.48 0.23 2.05
N GLY A 187 -30.46 1.47 1.52
CA GLY A 187 -31.55 2.04 0.73
C GLY A 187 -32.85 2.25 1.51
N GLY A 188 -33.75 3.09 0.99
CA GLY A 188 -35.01 3.46 1.67
C GLY A 188 -34.96 4.85 2.33
N ASP A 189 -35.74 5.06 3.38
CA ASP A 189 -35.86 6.37 4.07
C ASP A 189 -34.82 6.59 5.19
N ILE A 190 -33.88 5.66 5.37
CA ILE A 190 -32.87 5.69 6.47
C ILE A 190 -31.57 6.31 5.97
N ASP A 191 -30.87 5.63 5.05
CA ASP A 191 -29.66 6.16 4.42
C ASP A 191 -30.00 7.12 3.29
N LEU A 192 -29.12 8.08 3.01
CA LEU A 192 -29.38 9.06 1.96
C LEU A 192 -28.15 9.47 1.17
N HIS A 193 -28.27 9.45 -0.16
CA HIS A 193 -27.47 10.29 -1.04
C HIS A 193 -27.99 11.73 -0.97
N ALA A 194 -27.09 12.71 -1.01
CA ALA A 194 -27.53 14.09 -1.16
C ALA A 194 -28.15 14.27 -2.55
N THR A 195 -29.31 14.93 -2.62
CA THR A 195 -30.01 15.19 -3.88
C THR A 195 -29.80 16.62 -4.35
N THR A 196 -30.00 16.91 -5.63
CA THR A 196 -29.94 18.30 -6.10
C THR A 196 -31.05 19.16 -5.48
N THR A 197 -30.70 20.34 -4.95
CA THR A 197 -31.64 21.33 -4.41
C THR A 197 -32.28 22.17 -5.51
N SER A 198 -31.60 22.28 -6.65
CA SER A 198 -32.11 22.80 -7.93
C SER A 198 -31.26 22.24 -9.08
N ALA A 199 -31.59 22.55 -10.33
CA ALA A 199 -30.87 22.03 -11.49
C ALA A 199 -29.34 22.14 -11.32
N ASN A 200 -28.67 20.98 -11.36
CA ASN A 200 -27.23 20.81 -11.23
C ASN A 200 -26.61 21.49 -10.00
N THR A 201 -27.34 21.52 -8.88
CA THR A 201 -26.91 22.26 -7.69
C THR A 201 -27.21 21.49 -6.42
N PHE A 202 -26.19 21.28 -5.59
CA PHE A 202 -26.24 20.72 -4.23
C PHE A 202 -25.95 21.84 -3.22
N ASP A 203 -26.98 22.63 -2.91
CA ASP A 203 -26.88 23.85 -2.10
C ASP A 203 -27.36 23.65 -0.65
N TYR A 204 -26.69 22.78 0.10
CA TYR A 204 -27.02 22.49 1.50
C TYR A 204 -26.11 23.26 2.46
N THR A 205 -26.68 24.12 3.29
CA THR A 205 -25.94 24.87 4.32
C THR A 205 -25.84 24.03 5.58
N TYR A 206 -24.62 23.85 6.09
CA TYR A 206 -24.37 23.24 7.38
C TYR A 206 -24.34 24.30 8.50
N ASP A 207 -25.06 24.06 9.60
CA ASP A 207 -25.06 24.87 10.81
C ASP A 207 -24.29 24.13 11.92
N THR A 208 -23.19 24.72 12.36
CA THR A 208 -22.26 24.13 13.34
C THR A 208 -22.74 24.24 14.79
N ASP A 209 -23.81 24.99 15.04
CA ASP A 209 -24.38 25.22 16.38
C ASP A 209 -25.50 24.24 16.73
N VAL A 210 -25.88 23.37 15.79
CA VAL A 210 -26.89 22.31 15.98
C VAL A 210 -26.28 20.93 15.75
N ASP A 211 -26.96 19.91 16.26
CA ASP A 211 -26.50 18.53 16.13
C ASP A 211 -26.40 18.08 14.64
N PRO A 212 -25.40 17.24 14.25
CA PRO A 212 -25.25 16.78 12.87
C PRO A 212 -26.47 16.01 12.34
N LEU A 213 -27.27 15.40 13.21
CA LEU A 213 -28.51 14.69 12.85
C LEU A 213 -29.78 15.54 13.04
N ALA A 214 -29.65 16.85 13.27
CA ALA A 214 -30.79 17.73 13.53
C ALA A 214 -31.76 17.85 12.34
N SER A 215 -31.30 17.62 11.11
CA SER A 215 -32.13 17.58 9.91
C SER A 215 -31.46 16.81 8.79
N THR A 216 -32.25 16.33 7.81
CA THR A 216 -31.71 15.72 6.59
C THR A 216 -30.83 16.68 5.78
N ALA A 217 -31.05 18.00 5.91
CA ALA A 217 -30.19 19.00 5.27
C ALA A 217 -28.77 19.05 5.87
N GLN A 218 -28.61 18.79 7.18
CA GLN A 218 -27.28 18.67 7.81
C GLN A 218 -26.54 17.45 7.24
N SER A 219 -27.21 16.29 7.20
CA SER A 219 -26.67 15.06 6.61
C SER A 219 -26.31 15.25 5.12
N SER A 220 -27.20 15.87 4.32
CA SER A 220 -26.87 16.17 2.92
C SER A 220 -25.68 17.12 2.77
N ALA A 221 -25.51 18.12 3.63
CA ALA A 221 -24.34 19.00 3.58
C ALA A 221 -23.03 18.24 3.92
N ALA A 222 -23.07 17.34 4.91
CA ALA A 222 -21.93 16.47 5.23
C ALA A 222 -21.55 15.58 4.04
N VAL A 223 -22.53 14.93 3.40
CA VAL A 223 -22.33 14.08 2.22
C VAL A 223 -21.74 14.87 1.04
N VAL A 224 -22.23 16.08 0.78
CA VAL A 224 -21.73 16.93 -0.32
C VAL A 224 -20.28 17.37 -0.07
N ASN A 225 -19.92 17.68 1.18
CA ASN A 225 -18.55 18.02 1.54
C ASN A 225 -17.61 16.81 1.37
N LEU A 226 -18.03 15.62 1.83
CA LEU A 226 -17.26 14.39 1.71
C LEU A 226 -17.07 13.97 0.25
N PHE A 227 -18.12 14.08 -0.57
CA PHE A 227 -18.08 13.85 -2.01
C PHE A 227 -17.04 14.76 -2.68
N TYR A 228 -17.04 16.04 -2.33
CA TYR A 228 -16.12 17.02 -2.89
C TYR A 228 -14.66 16.71 -2.56
N ILE A 229 -14.35 16.42 -1.29
CA ILE A 229 -12.97 16.16 -0.86
C ILE A 229 -12.41 14.92 -1.55
N ASN A 230 -13.16 13.82 -1.60
CA ASN A 230 -12.71 12.58 -2.22
C ASN A 230 -12.50 12.72 -3.73
N ASN A 231 -13.40 13.40 -4.45
CA ASN A 231 -13.19 13.66 -5.89
C ASN A 231 -12.01 14.63 -6.14
N TRP A 232 -11.81 15.62 -5.26
CA TRP A 232 -10.64 16.50 -5.33
C TRP A 232 -9.35 15.72 -5.14
N LEU A 233 -9.28 14.81 -4.15
CA LEU A 233 -8.10 13.97 -3.88
C LEU A 233 -7.83 12.98 -5.01
N HIS A 234 -8.88 12.38 -5.57
CA HIS A 234 -8.80 11.55 -6.78
C HIS A 234 -8.07 12.29 -7.90
N ASP A 235 -8.57 13.46 -8.29
CA ASP A 235 -7.98 14.23 -9.39
C ASP A 235 -6.57 14.72 -9.05
N TRP A 236 -6.30 15.03 -7.78
CA TRP A 236 -5.05 15.65 -7.34
C TRP A 236 -3.85 14.71 -7.39
N PHE A 237 -4.09 13.41 -7.18
CA PHE A 237 -3.08 12.35 -7.29
C PHE A 237 -3.00 11.71 -8.68
N TYR A 238 -4.04 11.87 -9.51
CA TYR A 238 -4.07 11.29 -10.86
C TYR A 238 -2.84 11.65 -11.69
N ASP A 239 -2.50 12.95 -11.78
CA ASP A 239 -1.34 13.43 -12.54
C ASP A 239 0.01 12.99 -11.94
N SER A 240 0.02 12.46 -10.71
CA SER A 240 1.21 11.93 -10.03
C SER A 240 1.40 10.42 -10.28
N GLY A 241 0.51 9.77 -11.04
CA GLY A 241 0.60 8.36 -11.42
C GLY A 241 -0.24 7.40 -10.58
N PHE A 242 -1.21 7.91 -9.83
CA PHE A 242 -2.30 7.12 -9.25
C PHE A 242 -3.51 7.18 -10.18
N ASP A 243 -3.36 6.48 -11.31
CA ASP A 243 -4.32 6.37 -12.40
C ASP A 243 -4.97 4.98 -12.42
N GLU A 244 -5.74 4.67 -13.46
CA GLU A 244 -6.44 3.40 -13.60
C GLU A 244 -5.51 2.20 -13.57
N SER A 245 -4.35 2.27 -14.24
CA SER A 245 -3.37 1.18 -14.25
C SER A 245 -2.72 0.95 -12.89
N ALA A 246 -2.68 1.99 -12.07
CA ALA A 246 -2.21 1.95 -10.70
C ALA A 246 -3.32 1.57 -9.70
N GLY A 247 -4.52 1.23 -10.21
CA GLY A 247 -5.70 0.88 -9.45
C GLY A 247 -6.26 2.07 -8.68
N ASN A 248 -6.55 3.20 -9.33
CA ASN A 248 -7.38 4.22 -8.69
C ASN A 248 -8.87 3.78 -8.65
N ALA A 249 -9.72 4.48 -7.90
CA ALA A 249 -11.09 4.03 -7.63
C ALA A 249 -12.02 4.66 -8.65
N GLN A 250 -12.56 3.85 -9.56
CA GLN A 250 -13.42 4.30 -10.64
C GLN A 250 -14.47 3.24 -11.02
N GLY A 251 -15.71 3.67 -11.25
CA GLY A 251 -16.76 2.82 -11.80
C GLY A 251 -16.44 2.37 -13.23
N ASP A 252 -15.87 3.25 -14.04
CA ASP A 252 -15.36 2.99 -15.39
C ASP A 252 -13.90 3.47 -15.51
N ASN A 253 -13.04 2.61 -16.05
CA ASN A 253 -11.62 2.89 -16.32
C ASN A 253 -11.37 3.33 -17.76
N PHE A 254 -12.41 3.43 -18.59
CA PHE A 254 -12.34 3.91 -19.98
C PHE A 254 -11.37 3.10 -20.86
N GLY A 255 -11.08 1.86 -20.47
CA GLY A 255 -10.11 0.98 -21.13
C GLY A 255 -8.64 1.37 -20.91
N LEU A 256 -8.30 2.06 -19.82
CA LEU A 256 -6.95 2.56 -19.53
C LEU A 256 -6.11 1.70 -18.59
N GLY A 257 -6.57 0.48 -18.30
CA GLY A 257 -5.94 -0.44 -17.35
C GLY A 257 -6.69 -0.52 -16.02
N GLY A 258 -6.16 -1.32 -15.10
CA GLY A 258 -6.82 -1.64 -13.83
C GLY A 258 -8.12 -2.42 -13.98
N VAL A 259 -8.77 -2.69 -12.85
CA VAL A 259 -10.06 -3.38 -12.77
C VAL A 259 -11.15 -2.35 -12.44
N PRO A 260 -12.11 -2.07 -13.35
CA PRO A 260 -13.15 -1.08 -13.11
C PRO A 260 -14.23 -1.60 -12.16
N GLY A 261 -15.16 -0.72 -11.78
CA GLY A 261 -16.31 -1.06 -10.93
C GLY A 261 -16.05 -0.82 -9.44
N ASP A 262 -14.99 -0.10 -9.13
CA ASP A 262 -14.43 0.00 -7.78
C ASP A 262 -14.50 1.42 -7.20
N SER A 263 -15.50 2.22 -7.62
CA SER A 263 -15.72 3.57 -7.08
C SER A 263 -15.79 3.57 -5.55
N LEU A 264 -15.13 4.56 -4.94
CA LEU A 264 -15.02 4.66 -3.48
C LEU A 264 -16.40 4.91 -2.86
N ARG A 265 -16.76 4.10 -1.85
CA ARG A 265 -17.91 4.34 -0.97
C ARG A 265 -17.50 5.32 0.13
N ALA A 266 -18.09 6.49 0.14
CA ALA A 266 -17.81 7.54 1.11
C ALA A 266 -19.01 7.74 2.03
N GLU A 267 -18.92 7.23 3.25
CA GLU A 267 -20.02 7.12 4.19
C GLU A 267 -19.89 8.21 5.25
N ALA A 268 -20.74 9.23 5.16
CA ALA A 268 -20.86 10.26 6.18
C ALA A 268 -21.75 9.75 7.32
N GLN A 269 -21.49 10.21 8.55
CA GLN A 269 -22.34 9.94 9.72
C GLN A 269 -22.55 8.45 10.01
N ASP A 270 -21.61 7.60 9.58
CA ASP A 270 -21.74 6.15 9.69
C ASP A 270 -21.98 5.72 11.15
N ARG A 271 -22.97 4.84 11.35
CA ARG A 271 -23.37 4.36 12.70
C ARG A 271 -23.13 2.87 12.91
N SER A 272 -22.56 2.18 11.93
CA SER A 272 -22.26 0.75 11.98
C SER A 272 -21.00 0.44 12.80
N GLY A 273 -20.14 1.44 13.00
CA GLY A 273 -18.90 1.33 13.77
C GLY A 273 -19.08 1.08 15.28
N LEU A 274 -18.00 0.65 15.95
CA LEU A 274 -17.93 0.55 17.41
C LEU A 274 -18.30 1.89 18.08
N ASN A 275 -19.05 1.86 19.19
CA ASN A 275 -19.58 3.06 19.86
C ASN A 275 -20.68 3.78 19.07
N GLY A 276 -21.44 3.03 18.24
CA GLY A 276 -22.44 3.55 17.32
C GLY A 276 -21.86 4.52 16.28
N GLY A 277 -20.63 4.24 15.82
CA GLY A 277 -19.88 5.08 14.88
C GLY A 277 -19.68 6.49 15.43
N ILE A 278 -18.86 6.64 16.48
CA ILE A 278 -18.51 7.94 17.04
C ILE A 278 -17.04 8.03 17.44
N ASN A 279 -16.46 9.23 17.33
CA ASN A 279 -15.09 9.60 17.70
C ASN A 279 -14.00 8.86 16.91
N ASN A 280 -14.25 8.50 15.67
CA ASN A 280 -13.24 7.85 14.82
C ASN A 280 -13.54 8.07 13.33
N ALA A 281 -12.73 7.49 12.48
CA ALA A 281 -13.05 7.17 11.09
C ALA A 281 -12.33 5.86 10.75
N ASN A 282 -12.56 5.30 9.56
CA ASN A 282 -11.71 4.24 9.03
C ASN A 282 -11.85 4.09 7.51
N MET A 283 -10.90 3.33 6.97
CA MET A 283 -10.81 2.99 5.56
C MET A 283 -10.63 1.49 5.37
N ALA A 284 -11.58 0.85 4.68
CA ALA A 284 -11.40 -0.48 4.13
C ALA A 284 -10.93 -0.38 2.67
N THR A 285 -9.75 -0.94 2.39
CA THR A 285 -9.15 -0.91 1.05
C THR A 285 -8.94 -2.33 0.55
N PRO A 286 -9.87 -2.89 -0.25
CA PRO A 286 -9.63 -4.12 -0.97
C PRO A 286 -8.70 -3.87 -2.17
N ALA A 287 -8.18 -4.97 -2.71
CA ALA A 287 -7.46 -4.98 -3.98
C ALA A 287 -8.26 -4.31 -5.12
N ASP A 288 -7.55 -3.85 -6.15
CA ASP A 288 -8.12 -3.23 -7.35
C ASP A 288 -9.33 -4.02 -7.90
N GLY A 289 -10.39 -3.31 -8.29
CA GLY A 289 -11.70 -3.90 -8.64
C GLY A 289 -12.66 -4.08 -7.46
N GLY A 290 -12.15 -4.14 -6.22
CA GLY A 290 -12.97 -4.05 -5.01
C GLY A 290 -13.21 -2.59 -4.62
N ARG A 291 -14.46 -2.22 -4.35
CA ARG A 291 -14.83 -0.86 -3.93
C ARG A 291 -14.24 -0.51 -2.55
N PRO A 292 -13.30 0.44 -2.44
CA PRO A 292 -12.85 0.95 -1.16
C PRO A 292 -14.01 1.60 -0.41
N ARG A 293 -13.96 1.58 0.92
CA ARG A 293 -14.99 2.18 1.77
C ARG A 293 -14.37 3.03 2.87
N MET A 294 -14.73 4.30 2.87
CA MET A 294 -14.36 5.30 3.86
C MET A 294 -15.56 5.54 4.76
N GLN A 295 -15.41 5.31 6.06
CA GLN A 295 -16.46 5.45 7.06
C GLN A 295 -16.12 6.63 7.97
N MET A 296 -16.82 7.74 7.80
CA MET A 296 -16.65 8.95 8.59
C MET A 296 -17.68 8.98 9.71
N TYR A 297 -17.21 9.09 10.95
CA TYR A 297 -18.10 9.13 12.11
C TYR A 297 -18.34 10.55 12.59
N MET A 298 -19.41 10.70 13.38
CA MET A 298 -19.59 11.91 14.17
C MET A 298 -18.60 11.91 15.35
N PHE A 299 -18.38 13.07 15.94
CA PHE A 299 -17.59 13.22 17.16
C PHE A 299 -18.45 13.77 18.28
N ARG A 300 -18.18 13.35 19.52
CA ARG A 300 -18.87 13.89 20.69
C ARG A 300 -18.53 15.36 20.84
N GLY A 301 -19.50 16.11 21.33
CA GLY A 301 -19.23 17.47 21.74
C GLY A 301 -18.24 17.51 22.89
N THR A 302 -17.45 18.57 22.94
CA THR A 302 -16.55 18.85 24.04
C THR A 302 -17.35 18.99 25.34
N GLU A 303 -16.88 18.34 26.40
CA GLU A 303 -17.49 18.44 27.72
C GLU A 303 -17.29 19.85 28.29
N LEU A 304 -18.37 20.61 28.43
CA LEU A 304 -18.37 22.00 28.92
C LEU A 304 -18.34 22.04 30.44
N SER A 305 -19.07 21.13 31.09
CA SER A 305 -19.06 20.97 32.53
C SER A 305 -19.40 19.54 32.95
N LYS A 306 -18.86 19.12 34.10
CA LYS A 306 -19.33 17.94 34.85
C LYS A 306 -19.23 18.25 36.34
N GLN A 307 -20.29 17.95 37.08
CA GLN A 307 -20.37 18.24 38.50
C GLN A 307 -21.23 17.18 39.20
N LEU A 308 -20.81 16.87 40.42
CA LEU A 308 -21.61 16.11 41.38
C LEU A 308 -21.66 16.93 42.66
N ASP A 309 -22.85 17.34 43.07
CA ASP A 309 -23.06 17.95 44.39
C ASP A 309 -23.67 16.93 45.35
N LEU A 310 -23.10 16.77 46.53
CA LEU A 310 -23.58 15.84 47.56
C LEU A 310 -23.98 16.58 48.83
N THR A 311 -25.10 16.17 49.44
CA THR A 311 -25.52 16.66 50.76
C THR A 311 -25.10 15.69 51.88
N GLY A 312 -25.43 16.02 53.14
CA GLY A 312 -25.26 15.10 54.27
C GLY A 312 -23.87 15.04 54.90
N GLY A 313 -22.98 16.01 54.61
CA GLY A 313 -21.66 16.12 55.24
C GLY A 313 -20.61 15.17 54.68
N VAL A 314 -20.80 14.67 53.46
CA VAL A 314 -19.87 13.78 52.73
C VAL A 314 -18.69 14.59 52.17
N MET A 315 -18.96 15.37 51.12
CA MET A 315 -18.06 16.29 50.42
C MET A 315 -18.93 17.06 49.42
N ASP A 316 -18.99 18.38 49.50
CA ASP A 316 -20.00 19.14 48.75
C ASP A 316 -19.85 18.96 47.22
N THR A 317 -18.61 18.92 46.70
CA THR A 317 -18.32 18.80 45.26
C THR A 317 -17.09 17.91 44.98
N PRO A 318 -17.20 16.57 45.02
CA PRO A 318 -16.09 15.67 44.71
C PRO A 318 -15.65 15.74 43.23
N ASP A 319 -14.39 15.38 42.97
CA ASP A 319 -13.92 15.12 41.61
C ASP A 319 -14.70 13.96 40.99
N VAL A 320 -15.07 14.13 39.71
CA VAL A 320 -15.83 13.15 38.94
C VAL A 320 -15.21 12.87 37.57
N SER A 321 -15.52 11.70 37.02
CA SER A 321 -15.31 11.41 35.60
C SER A 321 -16.62 10.95 34.96
N SER A 322 -16.68 11.00 33.63
CA SER A 322 -17.88 10.75 32.84
C SER A 322 -17.80 9.46 32.04
N ALA A 323 -18.97 8.98 31.61
CA ALA A 323 -19.06 7.86 30.68
C ALA A 323 -19.01 8.34 29.24
N VAL A 324 -18.44 7.49 28.39
CA VAL A 324 -18.51 7.64 26.95
C VAL A 324 -19.93 7.33 26.44
N PHE A 325 -20.61 6.35 27.03
CA PHE A 325 -22.00 6.00 26.70
C PHE A 325 -23.01 6.77 27.57
N GLY A 326 -24.30 6.63 27.25
CA GLY A 326 -25.38 7.34 27.93
C GLY A 326 -25.50 8.82 27.53
N PRO A 327 -26.34 9.59 28.23
CA PRO A 327 -26.56 11.00 27.91
C PRO A 327 -25.29 11.84 28.15
N ALA A 328 -24.95 12.67 27.17
CA ALA A 328 -23.82 13.61 27.24
C ALA A 328 -24.16 14.92 27.96
N SER A 329 -25.45 15.23 28.12
CA SER A 329 -25.94 16.38 28.89
C SER A 329 -27.12 15.96 29.77
N PHE A 330 -27.07 16.29 31.05
CA PHE A 330 -28.12 15.98 32.03
C PHE A 330 -28.02 16.90 33.26
N ASP A 331 -29.15 17.04 33.95
CA ASP A 331 -29.26 17.73 35.24
C ASP A 331 -30.32 16.96 36.03
N VAL A 332 -29.87 16.16 37.01
CA VAL A 332 -30.74 15.29 37.78
C VAL A 332 -30.40 15.36 39.26
N THR A 333 -31.43 15.46 40.09
CA THR A 333 -31.31 15.40 41.54
C THR A 333 -32.13 14.24 42.10
N GLY A 334 -31.55 13.48 43.02
CA GLY A 334 -32.23 12.36 43.67
C GLY A 334 -31.54 11.91 44.96
N ASP A 335 -32.25 11.12 45.77
CA ASP A 335 -31.63 10.48 46.93
C ASP A 335 -30.74 9.34 46.46
N VAL A 336 -29.58 9.18 47.12
CA VAL A 336 -28.63 8.12 46.79
C VAL A 336 -29.00 6.85 47.53
N VAL A 337 -29.12 5.75 46.79
CA VAL A 337 -29.39 4.41 47.32
C VAL A 337 -28.28 3.47 46.88
N LEU A 338 -27.68 2.78 47.86
CA LEU A 338 -26.71 1.73 47.58
C LEU A 338 -27.40 0.53 46.93
N VAL A 339 -26.90 0.10 45.78
CA VAL A 339 -27.46 -1.07 45.08
C VAL A 339 -27.21 -2.37 45.84
N ASN A 340 -28.13 -3.32 45.69
CA ASN A 340 -28.03 -4.68 46.20
C ASN A 340 -28.62 -5.63 45.14
N ASP A 341 -27.78 -6.36 44.43
CA ASP A 341 -28.17 -7.37 43.42
C ASP A 341 -28.37 -8.79 44.01
N GLY A 342 -28.10 -8.97 45.31
CA GLY A 342 -28.37 -10.21 46.04
C GLY A 342 -27.35 -11.34 45.81
N THR A 343 -26.23 -11.08 45.12
CA THR A 343 -25.16 -12.05 44.81
C THR A 343 -23.84 -11.66 45.51
N PRO A 344 -22.82 -12.53 45.58
CA PRO A 344 -21.51 -12.15 46.09
C PRO A 344 -20.93 -10.96 45.29
N ASN A 345 -20.40 -9.95 45.98
CA ASN A 345 -20.16 -8.58 45.48
C ASN A 345 -21.43 -7.73 45.28
N VAL A 346 -22.41 -7.93 46.17
CA VAL A 346 -23.76 -7.33 46.26
C VAL A 346 -23.98 -5.91 45.69
N THR A 347 -22.97 -5.06 45.66
CA THR A 347 -23.05 -3.64 45.34
C THR A 347 -22.50 -3.29 43.96
N ASP A 348 -22.09 -4.26 43.15
CA ASP A 348 -21.46 -4.02 41.86
C ASP A 348 -22.46 -4.01 40.69
N ALA A 349 -23.71 -4.43 40.88
CA ALA A 349 -24.76 -4.42 39.86
C ALA A 349 -24.38 -5.19 38.59
N CYS A 350 -23.58 -6.25 38.72
CA CYS A 350 -23.33 -7.18 37.62
C CYS A 350 -24.55 -8.06 37.32
N GLU A 351 -25.40 -8.29 38.32
CA GLU A 351 -26.71 -8.92 38.18
C GLU A 351 -27.87 -7.92 38.31
N PRO A 352 -29.11 -8.30 37.93
CA PRO A 352 -30.28 -7.44 38.13
C PRO A 352 -30.43 -7.00 39.59
N ILE A 353 -30.61 -5.70 39.80
CA ILE A 353 -30.70 -5.09 41.14
C ILE A 353 -31.97 -5.58 41.85
N ALA A 354 -31.80 -6.07 43.08
CA ALA A 354 -32.85 -6.71 43.88
C ALA A 354 -33.52 -5.76 44.90
N ASN A 355 -32.91 -4.62 45.24
CA ASN A 355 -33.51 -3.59 46.08
C ASN A 355 -34.12 -2.43 45.28
N ASP A 356 -35.00 -1.66 45.92
CA ASP A 356 -35.70 -0.54 45.27
C ASP A 356 -34.77 0.67 45.07
N VAL A 357 -34.47 0.95 43.80
CA VAL A 357 -33.74 2.16 43.35
C VAL A 357 -34.61 3.02 42.42
N SER A 358 -35.91 2.74 42.33
CA SER A 358 -36.81 3.42 41.40
C SER A 358 -36.96 4.90 41.74
N GLY A 359 -36.69 5.79 40.77
CA GLY A 359 -36.72 7.23 41.00
C GLY A 359 -35.55 7.76 41.84
N LYS A 360 -34.52 6.94 42.09
CA LYS A 360 -33.36 7.26 42.94
C LYS A 360 -32.05 7.27 42.14
N ILE A 361 -30.99 7.79 42.75
CA ILE A 361 -29.64 7.69 42.21
C ILE A 361 -28.97 6.45 42.80
N ALA A 362 -28.61 5.50 41.94
CA ALA A 362 -27.97 4.26 42.34
C ALA A 362 -26.47 4.46 42.59
N LEU A 363 -25.98 4.12 43.79
CA LEU A 363 -24.55 4.02 44.08
C LEU A 363 -24.08 2.60 43.78
N VAL A 364 -23.17 2.46 42.83
CA VAL A 364 -22.67 1.18 42.30
C VAL A 364 -21.16 1.09 42.49
N ASP A 365 -20.64 -0.06 42.90
CA ASP A 365 -19.19 -0.30 42.92
C ASP A 365 -18.65 -0.74 41.56
N ARG A 366 -17.45 -0.22 41.24
CA ARG A 366 -16.65 -0.78 40.15
C ARG A 366 -16.30 -2.22 40.48
N GLY A 367 -16.58 -3.11 39.52
CA GLY A 367 -16.41 -4.56 39.66
C GLY A 367 -15.83 -5.16 38.39
N THR A 368 -16.13 -6.43 38.13
CA THR A 368 -15.56 -7.19 37.01
C THR A 368 -16.39 -7.15 35.73
N CYS A 369 -17.70 -6.91 35.81
CA CYS A 369 -18.54 -6.69 34.63
C CYS A 369 -18.35 -5.28 34.04
N SER A 370 -18.79 -5.10 32.79
CA SER A 370 -18.65 -3.84 32.05
C SER A 370 -19.45 -2.69 32.70
N PHE A 371 -19.03 -1.45 32.46
CA PHE A 371 -19.76 -0.28 32.93
C PHE A 371 -21.16 -0.17 32.29
N VAL A 372 -21.30 -0.59 31.03
CA VAL A 372 -22.57 -0.67 30.30
C VAL A 372 -23.56 -1.60 31.02
N THR A 373 -23.13 -2.81 31.40
CA THR A 373 -24.00 -3.75 32.14
C THR A 373 -24.48 -3.17 33.45
N LYS A 374 -23.59 -2.46 34.18
CA LYS A 374 -23.95 -1.81 35.45
C LYS A 374 -25.01 -0.73 35.27
N LEU A 375 -24.83 0.13 34.26
CA LEU A 375 -25.81 1.19 33.96
C LEU A 375 -27.14 0.59 33.48
N MET A 376 -27.09 -0.41 32.60
CA MET A 376 -28.27 -1.13 32.11
C MET A 376 -29.08 -1.75 33.26
N ASN A 377 -28.43 -2.41 34.23
CA ASN A 377 -29.13 -2.99 35.37
C ASN A 377 -29.75 -1.92 36.29
N ALA A 378 -29.08 -0.78 36.46
CA ALA A 378 -29.63 0.36 37.21
C ALA A 378 -30.83 1.00 36.49
N GLU A 379 -30.73 1.21 35.18
CA GLU A 379 -31.81 1.74 34.34
C GLU A 379 -33.04 0.82 34.34
N ASN A 380 -32.82 -0.49 34.17
CA ASN A 380 -33.89 -1.51 34.24
C ASN A 380 -34.58 -1.56 35.62
N ALA A 381 -33.86 -1.24 36.69
CA ALA A 381 -34.41 -1.13 38.04
C ALA A 381 -35.09 0.24 38.31
N GLY A 382 -35.10 1.14 37.32
CA GLY A 382 -35.78 2.43 37.37
C GLY A 382 -34.98 3.55 38.03
N ALA A 383 -33.65 3.42 38.15
CA ALA A 383 -32.80 4.50 38.64
C ALA A 383 -32.87 5.72 37.69
N ILE A 384 -32.78 6.92 38.25
CA ILE A 384 -32.75 8.18 37.48
C ILE A 384 -31.33 8.74 37.31
N GLY A 385 -30.34 8.06 37.89
CA GLY A 385 -28.92 8.38 37.75
C GLY A 385 -28.06 7.34 38.47
N VAL A 386 -26.77 7.28 38.13
CA VAL A 386 -25.81 6.35 38.73
C VAL A 386 -24.55 7.10 39.18
N ILE A 387 -24.09 6.80 40.40
CA ILE A 387 -22.76 7.16 40.88
C ILE A 387 -21.93 5.88 40.94
N LEU A 388 -20.90 5.79 40.11
CA LEU A 388 -19.98 4.66 40.12
C LEU A 388 -18.79 4.96 41.05
N ALA A 389 -18.69 4.22 42.16
CA ALA A 389 -17.54 4.29 43.06
C ALA A 389 -16.38 3.44 42.54
N ASN A 390 -15.19 4.04 42.41
CA ASN A 390 -13.98 3.28 42.10
C ASN A 390 -13.68 2.24 43.20
N ASN A 391 -12.98 1.16 42.84
CA ASN A 391 -12.66 0.06 43.75
C ASN A 391 -11.17 0.01 44.16
N VAL A 392 -10.38 1.00 43.74
CA VAL A 392 -8.96 1.13 44.09
C VAL A 392 -8.73 2.44 44.82
N ALA A 393 -8.29 2.35 46.08
CA ALA A 393 -7.99 3.51 46.91
C ALA A 393 -6.84 4.36 46.33
N GLY A 394 -6.97 5.68 46.43
CA GLY A 394 -5.99 6.65 45.95
C GLY A 394 -5.99 6.89 44.43
N ASN A 395 -6.78 6.16 43.65
CA ASN A 395 -6.93 6.40 42.22
C ASN A 395 -7.94 7.53 41.96
N ALA A 396 -7.68 8.32 40.92
CA ALA A 396 -8.65 9.29 40.39
C ALA A 396 -9.97 8.61 39.96
N PRO A 397 -11.08 9.36 39.83
CA PRO A 397 -12.33 8.83 39.31
C PRO A 397 -12.12 8.17 37.93
N PRO A 398 -12.57 6.92 37.72
CA PRO A 398 -12.29 6.20 36.49
C PRO A 398 -13.14 6.75 35.33
N GLY A 399 -12.53 6.99 34.17
CA GLY A 399 -13.30 7.09 32.92
C GLY A 399 -14.03 5.77 32.64
N MET A 400 -15.26 5.85 32.13
CA MET A 400 -16.09 4.66 31.88
C MET A 400 -16.25 4.45 30.38
N SER A 401 -15.70 3.34 29.87
CA SER A 401 -15.75 2.92 28.47
C SER A 401 -16.89 1.92 28.19
N GLY A 402 -17.29 1.80 26.93
CA GLY A 402 -18.31 0.87 26.45
C GLY A 402 -19.32 1.53 25.51
N ASP A 403 -20.20 0.72 24.93
CA ASP A 403 -21.21 1.16 23.96
C ASP A 403 -22.57 0.52 24.26
N ASP A 404 -23.61 1.35 24.27
CA ASP A 404 -25.01 0.97 24.16
C ASP A 404 -25.83 2.25 23.93
N PRO A 405 -26.32 2.51 22.70
CA PRO A 405 -27.07 3.72 22.38
C PRO A 405 -28.47 3.74 23.01
N GLY A 406 -28.94 2.61 23.55
CA GLY A 406 -30.24 2.50 24.23
C GLY A 406 -30.23 3.05 25.65
N LEU A 407 -29.06 3.20 26.28
CA LEU A 407 -28.93 3.70 27.64
C LEU A 407 -29.14 5.22 27.70
N ILE A 408 -30.09 5.64 28.52
CA ILE A 408 -30.48 7.05 28.68
C ILE A 408 -30.29 7.58 30.10
N THR A 409 -29.92 6.70 31.05
CA THR A 409 -29.71 7.07 32.45
C THR A 409 -28.37 7.80 32.66
N PRO A 410 -28.35 8.95 33.34
CA PRO A 410 -27.12 9.66 33.69
C PRO A 410 -26.16 8.83 34.55
N ILE A 411 -24.86 8.97 34.31
CA ILE A 411 -23.83 8.33 35.13
C ILE A 411 -22.58 9.21 35.29
N LEU A 412 -22.07 9.30 36.52
CA LEU A 412 -20.76 9.85 36.85
C LEU A 412 -19.99 8.87 37.74
N SER A 413 -18.67 8.89 37.66
CA SER A 413 -17.81 8.11 38.57
C SER A 413 -17.12 9.00 39.59
N VAL A 414 -16.80 8.41 40.74
CA VAL A 414 -16.08 9.06 41.85
C VAL A 414 -14.92 8.19 42.31
N THR A 415 -14.03 8.76 43.13
CA THR A 415 -12.95 7.99 43.78
C THR A 415 -13.51 6.95 44.75
N TYR A 416 -12.65 6.00 45.14
CA TYR A 416 -13.00 5.02 46.17
C TYR A 416 -13.39 5.70 47.49
N GLU A 417 -12.65 6.74 47.90
CA GLU A 417 -12.85 7.45 49.17
C GLU A 417 -14.20 8.17 49.22
N VAL A 418 -14.61 8.81 48.12
CA VAL A 418 -15.92 9.46 48.00
C VAL A 418 -17.03 8.41 48.05
N GLY A 419 -16.87 7.30 47.32
CA GLY A 419 -17.81 6.18 47.37
C GLY A 419 -18.03 5.62 48.78
N GLN A 420 -16.96 5.50 49.57
CA GLN A 420 -17.05 5.07 50.97
C GLN A 420 -17.71 6.13 51.87
N ALA A 421 -17.43 7.41 51.62
CA ALA A 421 -18.02 8.50 52.39
C ALA A 421 -19.54 8.60 52.16
N ILE A 422 -20.02 8.39 50.92
CA ILE A 422 -21.46 8.33 50.61
C ILE A 422 -22.12 7.17 51.39
N ARG A 423 -21.49 5.99 51.44
CA ARG A 423 -22.00 4.84 52.22
C ARG A 423 -22.05 5.11 53.71
N GLY A 424 -21.01 5.76 54.24
CA GLY A 424 -20.90 6.08 55.66
C GLY A 424 -21.94 7.09 56.15
N ALA A 425 -22.41 7.99 55.27
CA ALA A 425 -23.45 8.98 55.59
C ALA A 425 -24.86 8.38 55.64
N GLY A 426 -25.11 7.21 55.04
CA GLY A 426 -26.40 6.52 55.08
C GLY A 426 -27.46 7.15 54.16
N PRO A 427 -28.76 6.84 54.35
CA PRO A 427 -29.85 7.17 53.40
C PRO A 427 -30.23 8.66 53.33
N THR A 428 -29.44 9.55 53.94
CA THR A 428 -29.70 11.00 53.99
C THR A 428 -28.95 11.79 52.92
N VAL A 429 -28.21 11.11 52.03
CA VAL A 429 -27.45 11.77 50.96
C VAL A 429 -28.37 11.99 49.75
N THR A 430 -28.51 13.26 49.37
CA THR A 430 -29.05 13.66 48.06
C THR A 430 -27.87 14.01 47.16
N ALA A 431 -27.92 13.55 45.92
CA ALA A 431 -26.95 13.87 44.89
C ALA A 431 -27.62 14.68 43.77
N HIS A 432 -26.90 15.69 43.29
CA HIS A 432 -27.21 16.43 42.07
C HIS A 432 -26.10 16.15 41.05
N LEU A 433 -26.45 15.45 39.97
CA LEU A 433 -25.53 15.12 38.88
C LEU A 433 -25.82 16.09 37.74
N GLN A 434 -24.79 16.81 37.31
CA GLN A 434 -24.86 17.70 36.17
C GLN A 434 -23.73 17.39 35.21
N ARG A 435 -24.08 17.35 33.92
CA ARG A 435 -23.12 17.31 32.82
C ARG A 435 -23.67 18.15 31.69
N GLU A 436 -22.79 18.94 31.08
CA GLU A 436 -23.12 19.70 29.89
C GLU A 436 -22.05 19.45 28.85
N SER A 437 -22.48 19.04 27.66
CA SER A 437 -21.64 18.85 26.48
C SER A 437 -22.07 19.82 25.39
N ALA A 438 -21.11 20.29 24.60
CA ALA A 438 -21.38 20.95 23.34
C ALA A 438 -22.14 20.00 22.38
N VAL A 439 -22.68 20.56 21.29
CA VAL A 439 -23.22 19.75 20.19
C VAL A 439 -22.13 18.85 19.60
N ARG A 440 -22.53 17.68 19.10
CA ARG A 440 -21.64 16.77 18.39
C ARG A 440 -21.05 17.44 17.14
N LYS A 441 -19.86 17.01 16.73
CA LYS A 441 -19.20 17.45 15.50
C LYS A 441 -19.40 16.45 14.38
N GLU A 442 -19.37 16.94 13.16
CA GLU A 442 -19.47 16.14 11.94
C GLU A 442 -18.06 15.86 11.39
N GLY A 443 -17.59 14.62 11.51
CA GLY A 443 -16.25 14.23 11.08
C GLY A 443 -16.01 14.41 9.58
N SER A 444 -17.06 14.31 8.76
CA SER A 444 -16.97 14.54 7.31
C SER A 444 -16.63 15.99 6.92
N LEU A 445 -16.62 16.92 7.90
CA LEU A 445 -16.20 18.31 7.70
C LEU A 445 -14.75 18.60 8.09
N ASP A 446 -14.06 17.70 8.81
CA ASP A 446 -12.62 17.81 9.07
C ASP A 446 -11.84 17.18 7.91
N SER A 447 -11.37 18.03 6.99
CA SER A 447 -10.64 17.57 5.81
C SER A 447 -9.35 16.82 6.18
N GLY A 448 -8.77 17.09 7.36
CA GLY A 448 -7.59 16.37 7.82
C GLY A 448 -7.87 14.90 8.08
N VAL A 449 -9.02 14.57 8.66
CA VAL A 449 -9.44 13.17 8.88
C VAL A 449 -9.80 12.50 7.56
N VAL A 450 -10.55 13.17 6.68
CA VAL A 450 -10.89 12.62 5.35
C VAL A 450 -9.62 12.33 4.52
N MET A 451 -8.65 13.25 4.53
CA MET A 451 -7.37 13.06 3.83
C MET A 451 -6.52 11.96 4.46
N HIS A 452 -6.63 11.74 5.77
CA HIS A 452 -5.99 10.62 6.45
C HIS A 452 -6.53 9.27 5.96
N GLU A 453 -7.86 9.12 5.93
CA GLU A 453 -8.50 7.90 5.42
C GLU A 453 -8.19 7.67 3.92
N TRP A 454 -8.13 8.75 3.13
CA TRP A 454 -7.65 8.67 1.75
C TRP A 454 -6.19 8.22 1.66
N GLY A 455 -5.36 8.58 2.64
CA GLY A 455 -3.98 8.12 2.73
C GLY A 455 -3.89 6.61 2.96
N HIS A 456 -4.79 6.01 3.76
CA HIS A 456 -4.92 4.56 3.84
C HIS A 456 -5.32 3.95 2.50
N TYR A 457 -6.25 4.58 1.78
CA TYR A 457 -6.68 4.11 0.47
C TYR A 457 -5.51 3.98 -0.51
N ILE A 458 -4.84 5.09 -0.80
CA ILE A 458 -3.77 5.12 -1.80
C ILE A 458 -2.56 4.26 -1.38
N SER A 459 -2.19 4.25 -0.09
CA SER A 459 -1.05 3.48 0.39
C SER A 459 -1.32 1.97 0.35
N ASN A 460 -2.48 1.48 0.81
CA ASN A 460 -2.79 0.05 0.73
C ASN A 460 -2.91 -0.40 -0.73
N ARG A 461 -3.57 0.37 -1.58
CA ARG A 461 -3.74 0.02 -2.99
C ARG A 461 -2.41 -0.07 -3.73
N LEU A 462 -1.47 0.85 -3.48
CA LEU A 462 -0.18 0.87 -4.17
C LEU A 462 0.88 -0.04 -3.55
N VAL A 463 0.84 -0.28 -2.23
CA VAL A 463 1.75 -1.23 -1.59
C VAL A 463 1.17 -2.64 -1.69
N GLN A 464 1.57 -3.34 -2.75
CA GLN A 464 1.22 -4.75 -2.98
C GLN A 464 -0.31 -4.99 -3.05
N ASN A 465 -1.06 -4.07 -3.64
CA ASN A 465 -2.49 -4.20 -3.92
C ASN A 465 -3.33 -4.68 -2.72
N SER A 466 -3.16 -4.00 -1.58
CA SER A 466 -3.81 -4.23 -0.28
C SER A 466 -3.24 -5.37 0.57
N ALA A 467 -2.29 -6.15 0.06
CA ALA A 467 -1.62 -7.21 0.83
C ALA A 467 -0.31 -6.73 1.52
N GLY A 468 0.06 -5.46 1.34
CA GLY A 468 1.38 -4.96 1.72
C GLY A 468 1.56 -4.62 3.20
N LEU A 469 0.63 -3.89 3.80
CA LEU A 469 0.82 -3.26 5.13
C LEU A 469 0.32 -4.12 6.29
N VAL A 470 0.68 -5.41 6.28
CA VAL A 470 0.07 -6.42 7.17
C VAL A 470 0.83 -6.69 8.47
N ASN A 471 2.06 -6.18 8.63
CA ASN A 471 2.85 -6.31 9.86
C ASN A 471 2.75 -5.04 10.73
N GLN A 472 3.20 -5.12 12.00
CA GLN A 472 3.11 -4.00 12.95
C GLN A 472 3.73 -2.70 12.43
N GLN A 473 4.91 -2.80 11.81
CA GLN A 473 5.59 -1.66 11.21
C GLN A 473 4.85 -1.13 9.98
N GLY A 474 4.37 -2.01 9.10
CA GLY A 474 3.58 -1.65 7.93
C GLY A 474 2.27 -0.94 8.31
N GLY A 475 1.52 -1.46 9.28
CA GLY A 475 0.33 -0.80 9.81
C GLY A 475 0.64 0.57 10.40
N GLY A 476 1.73 0.69 11.18
CA GLY A 476 2.18 1.98 11.70
C GLY A 476 2.60 2.97 10.61
N MET A 477 3.28 2.53 9.54
CA MET A 477 3.55 3.41 8.40
C MET A 477 2.27 3.78 7.64
N GLY A 478 1.29 2.88 7.56
CA GLY A 478 -0.07 3.17 7.06
C GLY A 478 -0.69 4.40 7.73
N GLU A 479 -0.72 4.40 9.06
CA GLU A 479 -1.17 5.54 9.87
C GLU A 479 -0.35 6.82 9.60
N GLY A 480 0.98 6.67 9.50
CA GLY A 480 1.87 7.79 9.23
C GLY A 480 1.70 8.39 7.82
N TRP A 481 1.43 7.55 6.81
CA TRP A 481 1.09 8.02 5.47
C TRP A 481 -0.27 8.71 5.47
N GLY A 482 -1.28 8.17 6.17
CA GLY A 482 -2.55 8.87 6.38
C GLY A 482 -2.34 10.30 6.86
N ASP A 483 -1.61 10.46 7.97
CA ASP A 483 -1.32 11.77 8.53
C ASP A 483 -0.53 12.67 7.58
N PHE A 484 0.44 12.11 6.87
CA PHE A 484 1.23 12.89 5.92
C PHE A 484 0.39 13.38 4.72
N HIS A 485 -0.63 12.63 4.27
CA HIS A 485 -1.54 13.12 3.22
C HIS A 485 -2.35 14.33 3.68
N ALA A 486 -2.82 14.34 4.94
CA ALA A 486 -3.48 15.50 5.52
C ALA A 486 -2.54 16.72 5.55
N GLN A 487 -1.29 16.51 5.98
CA GLN A 487 -0.27 17.56 6.00
C GLN A 487 0.05 18.09 4.60
N LEU A 488 0.26 17.21 3.64
CA LEU A 488 0.58 17.54 2.25
C LEU A 488 -0.55 18.32 1.56
N GLY A 489 -1.80 17.93 1.80
CA GLY A 489 -2.99 18.55 1.21
C GLY A 489 -3.36 19.89 1.83
N LEU A 490 -3.23 20.05 3.14
CA LEU A 490 -3.69 21.25 3.85
C LEU A 490 -2.62 22.35 3.93
N PHE A 491 -1.34 22.01 3.85
CA PHE A 491 -0.25 22.98 3.86
C PHE A 491 -0.32 23.93 2.66
N LYS A 492 -0.08 25.22 2.88
CA LYS A 492 -0.21 26.28 1.85
C LYS A 492 1.05 27.11 1.72
N ASP A 493 1.23 27.69 0.54
CA ASP A 493 2.32 28.63 0.26
C ASP A 493 2.31 29.80 1.26
N GLY A 494 3.47 30.03 1.90
CA GLY A 494 3.65 31.00 2.97
C GLY A 494 3.47 30.47 4.40
N ASP A 495 3.00 29.24 4.59
CA ASP A 495 2.94 28.61 5.91
C ASP A 495 4.37 28.33 6.45
N PRO A 496 4.61 28.48 7.78
CA PRO A 496 5.91 28.22 8.38
C PRO A 496 6.29 26.73 8.37
N LEU A 497 7.43 26.37 7.79
CA LEU A 497 7.93 24.99 7.74
C LEU A 497 8.16 24.37 9.14
N ASP A 498 8.43 25.21 10.13
CA ASP A 498 8.62 24.85 11.55
C ASP A 498 7.35 25.12 12.39
N GLY A 499 6.20 25.33 11.73
CA GLY A 499 4.89 25.48 12.37
C GLY A 499 4.46 24.26 13.18
N ALA A 500 3.34 24.39 13.90
CA ALA A 500 2.68 23.27 14.57
C ALA A 500 1.40 22.93 13.81
N TYR A 501 1.33 21.72 13.29
CA TYR A 501 0.21 21.24 12.48
C TYR A 501 -0.45 20.07 13.18
N ALA A 502 -1.74 20.22 13.47
CA ALA A 502 -2.56 19.22 14.15
C ALA A 502 -3.54 18.59 13.16
N ILE A 503 -3.86 17.31 13.38
CA ILE A 503 -4.91 16.59 12.64
C ILE A 503 -6.14 16.46 13.54
N ALA A 504 -7.34 16.58 12.96
CA ALA A 504 -8.61 16.51 13.68
C ALA A 504 -8.85 17.65 14.68
N GLY A 505 -8.29 18.83 14.40
CA GLY A 505 -8.47 20.00 15.27
C GLY A 505 -9.95 20.40 15.42
N TYR A 506 -10.77 20.24 14.38
CA TYR A 506 -12.21 20.56 14.45
C TYR A 506 -12.98 19.53 15.25
N ASP A 507 -12.72 18.26 14.99
CA ASP A 507 -13.47 17.14 15.57
C ASP A 507 -13.25 17.01 17.08
N LEU A 508 -12.06 17.37 17.56
CA LEU A 508 -11.75 17.44 18.99
C LEU A 508 -12.06 18.82 19.61
N GLY A 509 -11.92 19.88 18.81
CA GLY A 509 -11.96 21.26 19.26
C GLY A 509 -13.33 21.72 19.75
N GLY A 510 -13.34 22.31 20.94
CA GLY A 510 -14.54 22.88 21.56
C GLY A 510 -14.57 24.40 21.61
N PRO A 511 -15.68 24.98 22.11
CA PRO A 511 -15.73 26.40 22.47
C PRO A 511 -14.90 26.72 23.72
N ILE A 512 -14.34 25.70 24.39
CA ILE A 512 -13.51 25.85 25.58
C ILE A 512 -12.02 25.65 25.26
N PRO A 513 -11.11 26.35 25.96
CA PRO A 513 -9.66 26.20 25.77
C PRO A 513 -9.13 24.82 26.24
N ASP A 514 -8.59 23.99 25.33
CA ASP A 514 -8.13 22.63 25.65
C ASP A 514 -6.90 22.11 24.86
N ASN A 515 -6.24 22.95 24.05
CA ASN A 515 -5.13 22.58 23.15
C ASN A 515 -5.45 21.56 22.04
N SER A 516 -6.72 21.26 21.77
CA SER A 516 -7.11 20.33 20.69
C SER A 516 -6.58 20.77 19.31
N TYR A 517 -6.55 22.08 19.04
CA TYR A 517 -5.97 22.62 17.80
C TYR A 517 -4.43 22.62 17.75
N TYR A 518 -3.76 22.31 18.86
CA TYR A 518 -2.29 22.16 18.89
C TYR A 518 -1.87 20.70 18.77
N TYR A 519 -2.49 19.79 19.53
CA TYR A 519 -2.11 18.37 19.53
C TYR A 519 -2.90 17.54 18.51
N GLY A 520 -4.17 17.86 18.29
CA GLY A 520 -5.06 17.00 17.50
C GLY A 520 -5.18 15.61 18.13
N PHE A 521 -5.29 14.56 17.30
CA PHE A 521 -5.25 13.16 17.77
C PHE A 521 -3.88 12.66 18.22
N ARG A 522 -2.80 13.40 17.98
CA ARG A 522 -1.44 12.89 18.10
C ARG A 522 -0.75 13.39 19.36
N ARG A 523 0.28 12.67 19.81
CA ARG A 523 1.01 12.98 21.06
C ARG A 523 1.79 14.29 20.97
N TYR A 524 2.17 14.70 19.77
CA TYR A 524 2.83 15.96 19.44
C TYR A 524 2.30 16.50 18.11
N PRO A 525 2.29 17.82 17.88
CA PRO A 525 2.01 18.37 16.55
C PRO A 525 3.04 17.90 15.52
N TYR A 526 2.68 17.86 14.24
CA TYR A 526 3.69 17.77 13.18
C TYR A 526 4.46 19.08 13.06
N SER A 527 5.79 18.99 13.08
CA SER A 527 6.68 20.14 13.00
C SER A 527 8.11 19.71 12.67
N THR A 528 8.85 20.55 11.94
CA THR A 528 10.31 20.39 11.81
C THR A 528 11.07 20.91 13.03
N ASP A 529 10.43 21.63 13.95
CA ASP A 529 11.06 22.06 15.20
C ASP A 529 11.05 20.93 16.24
N MET A 530 12.25 20.45 16.61
CA MET A 530 12.42 19.39 17.62
C MET A 530 11.91 19.81 19.01
N ASN A 531 11.71 21.11 19.26
CA ASN A 531 11.11 21.60 20.51
C ASN A 531 9.56 21.55 20.50
N LYS A 532 8.94 21.29 19.35
CA LYS A 532 7.49 21.08 19.21
C LYS A 532 7.19 19.60 19.01
N ASN A 533 7.99 18.92 18.20
CA ASN A 533 7.91 17.49 17.97
C ASN A 533 9.30 16.85 18.15
N PRO A 534 9.56 16.24 19.32
CA PRO A 534 10.85 15.63 19.62
C PRO A 534 10.94 14.15 19.19
N LEU A 535 9.94 13.61 18.47
CA LEU A 535 9.92 12.20 18.08
C LEU A 535 11.03 11.86 17.09
N THR A 536 11.56 10.66 17.25
CA THR A 536 12.65 10.04 16.50
C THR A 536 12.43 8.55 16.43
N PHE A 537 13.20 7.85 15.59
CA PHE A 537 13.00 6.45 15.23
C PHE A 537 12.79 5.52 16.43
N LYS A 538 13.53 5.66 17.53
CA LYS A 538 13.35 4.80 18.73
C LYS A 538 11.95 4.87 19.37
N HIS A 539 11.20 5.95 19.14
CA HIS A 539 9.90 6.16 19.77
C HIS A 539 8.78 5.33 19.12
N ILE A 540 9.10 4.43 18.20
CA ILE A 540 8.20 3.35 17.76
C ILE A 540 8.25 2.13 18.69
N GLU A 541 9.29 1.99 19.51
CA GLU A 541 9.51 0.82 20.37
C GLU A 541 8.80 0.95 21.72
N ASN A 542 8.02 -0.07 22.11
CA ASN A 542 7.31 -0.09 23.39
C ASN A 542 8.27 0.06 24.58
N GLY A 543 7.87 0.88 25.55
CA GLY A 543 8.64 1.12 26.78
C GLY A 543 9.75 2.15 26.64
N VAL A 544 10.06 2.63 25.42
CA VAL A 544 10.94 3.78 25.23
C VAL A 544 10.23 5.05 25.71
N ALA A 545 10.75 5.66 26.77
CA ALA A 545 10.14 6.84 27.37
C ALA A 545 10.04 8.00 26.37
N LEU A 546 8.87 8.65 26.32
CA LEU A 546 8.67 9.85 25.50
C LEU A 546 9.38 11.08 26.08
N PRO A 547 9.81 12.04 25.25
CA PRO A 547 10.38 13.29 25.73
C PRO A 547 9.37 14.10 26.55
N VAL A 548 9.78 14.59 27.72
CA VAL A 548 8.88 15.31 28.66
C VAL A 548 8.73 16.80 28.37
N SER A 549 9.52 17.33 27.43
CA SER A 549 9.48 18.73 27.01
C SER A 549 9.54 18.80 25.48
N PRO A 550 8.44 19.20 24.80
CA PRO A 550 7.14 19.55 25.37
C PRO A 550 6.46 18.34 26.00
N ALA A 551 5.48 18.58 26.87
CA ALA A 551 4.73 17.47 27.48
C ALA A 551 3.91 16.76 26.39
N PRO A 552 3.96 15.42 26.30
CA PRO A 552 3.12 14.69 25.36
C PRO A 552 1.64 14.84 25.71
N ALA A 553 0.77 14.85 24.70
CA ALA A 553 -0.67 14.80 24.90
C ALA A 553 -1.13 13.51 25.60
N PHE A 554 -2.36 13.54 26.12
CA PHE A 554 -3.06 12.38 26.73
C PHE A 554 -2.33 11.70 27.91
N GLY A 555 -1.29 12.34 28.47
CA GLY A 555 -0.44 11.74 29.49
C GLY A 555 0.38 10.55 28.99
N ALA A 556 0.66 10.48 27.68
CA ALA A 556 1.42 9.38 27.08
C ALA A 556 2.83 9.27 27.68
N THR A 557 3.28 8.05 27.91
CA THR A 557 4.55 7.77 28.62
C THR A 557 5.58 7.05 27.76
N GLY A 558 5.14 6.42 26.67
CA GLY A 558 5.96 5.57 25.82
C GLY A 558 5.76 4.06 26.02
N VAL A 559 4.94 3.65 27.00
CA VAL A 559 4.66 2.23 27.27
C VAL A 559 4.07 1.50 26.05
N ASN A 560 3.24 2.19 25.25
CA ASN A 560 2.53 1.64 24.11
C ASN A 560 2.92 2.29 22.76
N ASN A 561 4.21 2.65 22.60
CA ASN A 561 4.72 3.26 21.36
C ASN A 561 4.49 2.44 20.08
N ALA A 562 4.46 1.12 20.19
CA ALA A 562 4.32 0.22 19.07
C ALA A 562 2.89 0.14 18.53
N GLU A 563 1.91 0.67 19.26
CA GLU A 563 0.57 0.92 18.73
C GLU A 563 0.67 1.71 17.41
N VAL A 564 -0.13 1.34 16.41
CA VAL A 564 0.09 1.75 15.02
C VAL A 564 0.03 3.27 14.85
N HIS A 565 -0.90 3.96 15.51
CA HIS A 565 -0.99 5.42 15.41
C HIS A 565 0.23 6.09 16.05
N ASN A 566 0.63 5.63 17.24
CA ASN A 566 1.86 6.09 17.91
C ASN A 566 3.13 5.85 17.06
N THR A 567 3.18 4.72 16.36
CA THR A 567 4.28 4.40 15.43
C THR A 567 4.23 5.30 14.19
N GLY A 568 3.04 5.56 13.66
CA GLY A 568 2.81 6.40 12.49
C GLY A 568 3.21 7.86 12.65
N GLU A 569 3.07 8.43 13.84
CA GLU A 569 3.54 9.79 14.15
C GLU A 569 5.03 9.98 13.82
N VAL A 570 5.85 8.97 14.06
CA VAL A 570 7.30 9.02 13.78
C VAL A 570 7.55 9.01 12.27
N TRP A 571 6.80 8.19 11.53
CA TRP A 571 6.90 8.08 10.08
C TRP A 571 6.43 9.36 9.37
N ALA A 572 5.24 9.85 9.72
CA ALA A 572 4.67 11.09 9.21
C ALA A 572 5.61 12.28 9.45
N THR A 573 6.22 12.35 10.62
CA THR A 573 7.17 13.41 10.95
C THR A 573 8.45 13.34 10.10
N ALA A 574 8.95 12.15 9.77
CA ALA A 574 10.11 12.01 8.89
C ALA A 574 9.80 12.40 7.44
N LEU A 575 8.61 12.05 6.94
CA LEU A 575 8.12 12.52 5.64
C LEU A 575 7.93 14.04 5.63
N TRP A 576 7.46 14.61 6.74
CA TRP A 576 7.35 16.07 6.91
C TRP A 576 8.71 16.77 6.80
N GLU A 577 9.78 16.22 7.37
CA GLU A 577 11.13 16.77 7.21
C GLU A 577 11.60 16.74 5.75
N CYS A 578 11.35 15.64 5.03
CA CYS A 578 11.67 15.52 3.61
C CYS A 578 10.92 16.58 2.78
N TYR A 579 9.60 16.70 2.95
CA TYR A 579 8.81 17.67 2.21
C TYR A 579 9.15 19.12 2.58
N ALA A 580 9.39 19.41 3.86
CA ALA A 580 9.85 20.72 4.30
C ALA A 580 11.22 21.07 3.69
N GLY A 581 12.11 20.09 3.49
CA GLY A 581 13.35 20.25 2.74
C GLY A 581 13.11 20.70 1.30
N LEU A 582 12.20 20.03 0.58
CA LEU A 582 11.81 20.40 -0.79
C LEU A 582 11.20 21.80 -0.85
N LEU A 583 10.28 22.12 0.07
CA LEU A 583 9.66 23.44 0.18
C LEU A 583 10.67 24.54 0.53
N GLY A 584 11.70 24.20 1.31
CA GLY A 584 12.80 25.10 1.68
C GLY A 584 13.75 25.43 0.52
N ASP A 585 13.80 24.59 -0.52
CA ASP A 585 14.64 24.80 -1.71
C ASP A 585 14.02 25.77 -2.73
N THR A 586 13.62 26.94 -2.23
CA THR A 586 13.01 28.04 -2.99
C THR A 586 13.89 28.60 -4.11
N GLY A 587 15.20 28.27 -4.10
CA GLY A 587 16.13 28.65 -5.16
C GLY A 587 15.92 27.85 -6.46
N ARG A 588 15.37 26.64 -6.37
CA ARG A 588 15.16 25.72 -7.49
C ARG A 588 13.70 25.35 -7.70
N LEU A 589 12.91 25.27 -6.63
CA LEU A 589 11.52 24.80 -6.66
C LEU A 589 10.55 25.90 -6.23
N SER A 590 9.49 26.10 -7.01
CA SER A 590 8.29 26.77 -6.50
C SER A 590 7.52 25.85 -5.54
N PHE A 591 6.64 26.41 -4.70
CA PHE A 591 5.74 25.64 -3.83
C PHE A 591 5.06 24.47 -4.57
N THR A 592 4.38 24.76 -5.69
CA THR A 592 3.70 23.74 -6.50
C THR A 592 4.66 22.67 -7.03
N GLN A 593 5.90 23.02 -7.40
CA GLN A 593 6.87 22.03 -7.89
C GLN A 593 7.32 21.10 -6.76
N ALA A 594 7.58 21.62 -5.56
CA ALA A 594 7.90 20.80 -4.40
C ALA A 594 6.73 19.86 -4.05
N GLN A 595 5.50 20.37 -4.08
CA GLN A 595 4.28 19.58 -3.84
C GLN A 595 4.09 18.47 -4.87
N ASP A 596 4.18 18.80 -6.17
CA ASP A 596 4.04 17.82 -7.25
C ASP A 596 5.12 16.73 -7.18
N ARG A 597 6.37 17.11 -6.87
CA ARG A 597 7.46 16.16 -6.66
C ARG A 597 7.17 15.24 -5.49
N MET A 598 6.77 15.77 -4.34
CA MET A 598 6.46 14.94 -3.17
C MET A 598 5.32 13.96 -3.45
N LYS A 599 4.25 14.38 -4.15
CA LYS A 599 3.17 13.47 -4.57
C LYS A 599 3.68 12.34 -5.48
N ALA A 600 4.50 12.66 -6.49
CA ALA A 600 5.08 11.66 -7.37
C ALA A 600 6.03 10.71 -6.63
N TYR A 601 6.81 11.22 -5.67
CA TYR A 601 7.69 10.42 -4.82
C TYR A 601 6.90 9.49 -3.91
N LEU A 602 5.78 9.93 -3.34
CA LEU A 602 4.89 9.05 -2.58
C LEU A 602 4.37 7.91 -3.47
N VAL A 603 3.78 8.23 -4.63
CA VAL A 603 3.22 7.22 -5.55
C VAL A 603 4.29 6.20 -5.97
N GLY A 604 5.47 6.67 -6.40
CA GLY A 604 6.57 5.78 -6.74
C GLY A 604 7.11 4.99 -5.54
N GLY A 605 7.22 5.64 -4.38
CA GLY A 605 7.68 5.03 -3.13
C GLY A 605 6.77 3.90 -2.65
N TYR A 606 5.45 4.08 -2.75
CA TYR A 606 4.48 3.02 -2.46
C TYR A 606 4.67 1.82 -3.38
N LYS A 607 4.76 2.05 -4.69
CA LYS A 607 4.98 0.99 -5.70
C LYS A 607 6.29 0.22 -5.47
N MET A 608 7.30 0.88 -4.91
CA MET A 608 8.60 0.26 -4.59
C MET A 608 8.66 -0.36 -3.20
N THR A 609 7.68 -0.10 -2.33
CA THR A 609 7.69 -0.61 -0.96
C THR A 609 7.36 -2.11 -0.96
N PRO A 610 8.19 -2.96 -0.31
CA PRO A 610 7.94 -4.41 -0.29
C PRO A 610 6.74 -4.76 0.61
N ALA A 611 6.25 -6.00 0.48
CA ALA A 611 5.24 -6.54 1.40
C ALA A 611 5.78 -6.63 2.84
N SER A 612 4.89 -6.41 3.81
CA SER A 612 5.19 -6.39 5.24
C SER A 612 6.43 -5.55 5.58
N PRO A 613 6.55 -4.31 5.10
CA PRO A 613 7.81 -3.57 5.12
C PRO A 613 8.30 -3.27 6.54
N THR A 614 9.62 -3.15 6.69
CA THR A 614 10.22 -2.45 7.83
C THR A 614 10.36 -0.95 7.53
N PHE A 615 10.52 -0.12 8.56
CA PHE A 615 10.70 1.33 8.39
C PHE A 615 11.89 1.69 7.48
N VAL A 616 12.99 0.96 7.61
CA VAL A 616 14.21 1.22 6.82
C VAL A 616 14.01 0.79 5.36
N GLU A 617 13.31 -0.32 5.10
CA GLU A 617 12.98 -0.72 3.72
C GLU A 617 12.05 0.27 3.03
N ALA A 618 11.00 0.76 3.71
CA ALA A 618 10.10 1.76 3.13
C ALA A 618 10.80 3.10 2.89
N ARG A 619 11.72 3.50 3.80
CA ARG A 619 12.59 4.67 3.61
C ARG A 619 13.43 4.50 2.35
N ASP A 620 14.09 3.36 2.21
CA ASP A 620 14.99 3.07 1.11
C ASP A 620 14.23 2.99 -0.22
N ALA A 621 13.02 2.43 -0.22
CA ALA A 621 12.12 2.43 -1.38
C ALA A 621 11.81 3.86 -1.84
N LEU A 622 11.37 4.74 -0.92
CA LEU A 622 11.10 6.15 -1.23
C LEU A 622 12.36 6.89 -1.69
N LEU A 623 13.46 6.76 -0.95
CA LEU A 623 14.71 7.45 -1.27
C LEU A 623 15.31 6.98 -2.61
N SER A 624 15.15 5.71 -2.99
CA SER A 624 15.60 5.21 -4.30
C SER A 624 14.83 5.86 -5.45
N VAL A 625 13.52 6.06 -5.30
CA VAL A 625 12.67 6.76 -6.27
C VAL A 625 13.10 8.21 -6.40
N ILE A 626 13.39 8.87 -5.27
CA ILE A 626 13.86 10.26 -5.27
C ILE A 626 15.23 10.37 -5.94
N ALA A 627 16.18 9.49 -5.59
CA ALA A 627 17.54 9.48 -6.17
C ALA A 627 17.52 9.25 -7.68
N ALA A 628 16.61 8.39 -8.17
CA ALA A 628 16.43 8.13 -9.60
C ALA A 628 15.91 9.36 -10.38
N GLN A 629 15.25 10.30 -9.69
CA GLN A 629 14.67 11.49 -10.31
C GLN A 629 15.56 12.73 -10.16
N ASP A 630 16.04 13.01 -8.95
CA ASP A 630 16.83 14.20 -8.63
C ASP A 630 17.67 13.99 -7.36
N ILE A 631 19.00 13.96 -7.50
CA ILE A 631 19.90 13.70 -6.38
C ILE A 631 19.90 14.82 -5.32
N GLN A 632 19.53 16.05 -5.70
CA GLN A 632 19.45 17.15 -4.73
C GLN A 632 18.21 17.00 -3.84
N ASP A 633 17.11 16.48 -4.38
CA ASP A 633 15.91 16.13 -3.60
C ASP A 633 16.20 14.96 -2.67
N PHE A 634 17.00 14.01 -3.15
CA PHE A 634 17.47 12.89 -2.34
C PHE A 634 18.24 13.40 -1.12
N ASP A 635 19.21 14.29 -1.31
CA ASP A 635 20.01 14.84 -0.20
C ASP A 635 19.12 15.54 0.85
N LEU A 636 18.12 16.31 0.41
CA LEU A 636 17.17 16.99 1.30
C LEU A 636 16.34 15.99 2.12
N CYS A 637 15.80 14.96 1.46
CA CYS A 637 14.96 13.95 2.11
C CYS A 637 15.77 13.00 3.00
N ALA A 638 16.95 12.58 2.55
CA ALA A 638 17.90 11.78 3.33
C ALA A 638 18.33 12.51 4.62
N ALA A 639 18.58 13.82 4.54
CA ALA A 639 18.85 14.65 5.72
C ALA A 639 17.64 14.71 6.68
N GLY A 640 16.41 14.77 6.15
CA GLY A 640 15.19 14.71 6.95
C GLY A 640 15.02 13.39 7.72
N PHE A 641 15.21 12.26 7.05
CA PHE A 641 15.21 10.93 7.69
C PHE A 641 16.31 10.80 8.74
N ALA A 642 17.54 11.24 8.42
CA ALA A 642 18.65 11.22 9.36
C ALA A 642 18.36 12.08 10.61
N LYS A 643 17.78 13.27 10.45
CA LYS A 643 17.37 14.12 11.58
C LYS A 643 16.40 13.41 12.54
N ARG A 644 15.58 12.50 12.02
CA ARG A 644 14.62 11.69 12.80
C ARG A 644 15.15 10.32 13.19
N GLY A 645 16.46 10.08 13.13
CA GLY A 645 17.11 8.86 13.59
C GLY A 645 17.09 7.71 12.59
N MET A 646 16.68 7.96 11.34
CA MET A 646 16.64 7.00 10.24
C MET A 646 17.71 7.30 9.18
N GLY A 647 18.93 7.62 9.62
CA GLY A 647 20.10 7.86 8.77
C GLY A 647 20.82 6.58 8.33
N VAL A 648 22.01 6.73 7.76
CA VAL A 648 22.87 5.61 7.32
C VAL A 648 23.22 4.73 8.52
N GLY A 649 22.93 3.43 8.45
CA GLY A 649 23.19 2.47 9.53
C GLY A 649 22.11 2.39 10.61
N ALA A 650 20.98 3.09 10.45
CA ALA A 650 19.80 2.82 11.27
C ALA A 650 19.30 1.38 11.04
N VAL A 651 18.84 0.72 12.09
CA VAL A 651 18.33 -0.66 12.03
C VAL A 651 16.89 -0.67 12.52
N ALA A 652 15.99 -1.14 11.66
CA ALA A 652 14.61 -1.36 12.01
C ALA A 652 14.43 -2.62 12.87
N PRO A 653 13.37 -2.68 13.69
CA PRO A 653 12.96 -3.92 14.35
C PRO A 653 12.78 -5.04 13.34
N VAL A 654 12.93 -6.29 13.80
CA VAL A 654 12.61 -7.46 12.96
C VAL A 654 11.16 -7.38 12.46
N ARG A 655 10.94 -7.85 11.23
CA ARG A 655 9.69 -7.65 10.46
C ARG A 655 8.42 -8.03 11.24
N ASN A 656 8.49 -9.07 12.06
CA ASN A 656 7.37 -9.65 12.82
C ASN A 656 7.29 -9.19 14.29
N SER A 657 8.07 -8.19 14.70
CA SER A 657 8.04 -7.68 16.08
C SER A 657 6.72 -6.96 16.38
N SER A 658 5.93 -7.47 17.32
CA SER A 658 4.68 -6.82 17.78
C SER A 658 4.91 -5.63 18.71
N THR A 659 6.12 -5.48 19.27
CA THR A 659 6.50 -4.38 20.17
C THR A 659 7.47 -3.38 19.54
N ASN A 660 7.74 -3.55 18.23
CA ASN A 660 8.80 -2.84 17.51
C ASN A 660 10.15 -2.82 18.24
N SER A 661 10.55 -3.94 18.88
CA SER A 661 11.78 -3.99 19.66
C SER A 661 13.03 -4.20 18.82
N GLY A 662 14.12 -3.52 19.19
CA GLY A 662 15.42 -3.62 18.53
C GLY A 662 15.76 -2.46 17.61
N VAL A 663 15.13 -1.29 17.81
CA VAL A 663 15.44 -0.09 17.02
C VAL A 663 16.86 0.37 17.31
N VAL A 664 17.63 0.64 16.26
CA VAL A 664 18.92 1.35 16.36
C VAL A 664 18.83 2.64 15.56
N GLU A 665 18.93 3.77 16.24
CA GLU A 665 18.92 5.07 15.59
C GLU A 665 20.27 5.37 14.92
N SER A 666 20.20 6.03 13.77
CA SER A 666 21.35 6.71 13.18
C SER A 666 20.96 8.12 12.76
N PHE A 667 21.78 9.11 13.15
CA PHE A 667 21.62 10.51 12.72
C PHE A 667 22.61 10.87 11.62
N THR A 668 23.31 9.87 11.07
CA THR A 668 24.30 10.04 10.02
C THR A 668 23.61 10.31 8.69
N ASN A 669 23.84 11.49 8.13
CA ASN A 669 23.27 11.93 6.85
C ASN A 669 24.23 11.80 5.65
N VAL A 670 25.44 11.27 5.89
CA VAL A 670 26.49 11.07 4.87
C VAL A 670 27.17 9.72 5.04
N GLY A 671 27.56 9.10 3.94
CA GLY A 671 28.27 7.83 3.93
C GLY A 671 27.71 6.87 2.88
N SER A 672 28.58 6.05 2.29
CA SER A 672 28.19 4.99 1.37
C SER A 672 28.05 3.65 2.10
N VAL A 673 27.20 2.78 1.58
CA VAL A 673 27.02 1.41 2.08
C VAL A 673 27.14 0.48 0.88
N PRO A 674 28.30 -0.18 0.68
CA PRO A 674 28.50 -1.07 -0.45
C PRO A 674 27.58 -2.29 -0.33
N GLN A 675 27.03 -2.70 -1.47
CA GLN A 675 26.33 -3.96 -1.66
C GLN A 675 26.66 -4.51 -3.03
N GLY A 676 26.42 -5.78 -3.29
CA GLY A 676 26.65 -6.33 -4.62
C GLY A 676 26.28 -7.79 -4.76
N ALA A 677 26.40 -8.29 -5.98
CA ALA A 677 26.19 -9.68 -6.34
C ALA A 677 27.09 -10.07 -7.51
N ILE A 678 27.46 -11.35 -7.58
CA ILE A 678 28.10 -11.93 -8.76
C ILE A 678 26.98 -12.32 -9.73
N VAL A 679 27.03 -11.77 -10.94
CA VAL A 679 25.99 -11.95 -11.94
C VAL A 679 26.28 -13.21 -12.73
N GLU A 680 27.41 -13.25 -13.41
CA GLU A 680 27.77 -14.27 -14.39
C GLU A 680 29.29 -14.48 -14.46
N VAL A 681 29.67 -15.63 -15.01
CA VAL A 681 31.03 -15.95 -15.47
C VAL A 681 30.92 -16.32 -16.94
N THR A 682 31.81 -15.78 -17.76
CA THR A 682 31.83 -15.96 -19.22
C THR A 682 33.18 -16.53 -19.68
N ASP A 683 33.27 -16.84 -20.97
CA ASP A 683 34.43 -17.32 -21.75
C ASP A 683 34.83 -16.32 -22.88
N ASP A 684 34.36 -15.09 -22.78
CA ASP A 684 34.30 -14.11 -23.88
C ASP A 684 35.64 -13.48 -24.30
N VAL A 685 36.75 -13.84 -23.65
CA VAL A 685 38.09 -13.31 -23.98
C VAL A 685 38.85 -14.29 -24.87
N LEU A 686 38.95 -15.53 -24.42
CA LEU A 686 39.58 -16.63 -25.13
C LEU A 686 38.75 -17.88 -24.85
N SER A 687 38.05 -18.32 -25.87
CA SER A 687 37.28 -19.55 -25.83
C SER A 687 37.65 -20.48 -26.99
N CYS A 688 37.60 -21.79 -26.75
CA CYS A 688 37.84 -22.82 -27.77
C CYS A 688 36.60 -23.05 -28.65
N ASP A 689 35.40 -22.83 -28.13
CA ASP A 689 34.12 -23.27 -28.69
C ASP A 689 32.99 -22.21 -28.61
N SER A 690 33.16 -21.21 -27.75
CA SER A 690 32.34 -20.00 -27.55
C SER A 690 30.92 -20.30 -27.10
N ASP A 691 30.77 -21.24 -26.17
CA ASP A 691 29.49 -21.71 -25.68
C ASP A 691 28.95 -20.91 -24.48
N GLY A 692 29.77 -20.00 -23.92
CA GLY A 692 29.42 -19.17 -22.76
C GLY A 692 29.83 -19.77 -21.41
N ILE A 693 30.41 -20.96 -21.39
CA ILE A 693 30.86 -21.69 -20.22
C ILE A 693 32.38 -21.57 -20.12
N LEU A 694 32.90 -21.26 -18.93
CA LEU A 694 34.35 -21.14 -18.75
C LEU A 694 34.99 -22.52 -18.60
N ASP A 695 35.83 -22.90 -19.56
CA ASP A 695 36.46 -24.22 -19.62
C ASP A 695 37.98 -24.24 -19.39
N ASP A 696 38.55 -25.46 -19.27
CA ASP A 696 39.99 -25.63 -19.08
C ASP A 696 40.82 -25.02 -20.23
N GLY A 697 41.67 -24.06 -19.88
CA GLY A 697 42.50 -23.33 -20.83
C GLY A 697 41.85 -22.07 -21.41
N GLU A 698 40.62 -21.75 -21.00
CA GLU A 698 39.89 -20.56 -21.43
C GLU A 698 40.08 -19.35 -20.52
N ILE A 699 39.67 -18.21 -21.04
CA ILE A 699 39.65 -16.92 -20.36
C ILE A 699 38.32 -16.24 -20.66
N GLY A 700 37.68 -15.71 -19.64
CA GLY A 700 36.58 -14.77 -19.82
C GLY A 700 36.51 -13.79 -18.65
N HIS A 701 35.30 -13.40 -18.25
CA HIS A 701 35.09 -12.43 -17.20
C HIS A 701 34.15 -12.93 -16.12
N VAL A 702 34.43 -12.53 -14.88
CA VAL A 702 33.41 -12.48 -13.83
C VAL A 702 32.80 -11.09 -13.84
N ARG A 703 31.47 -11.02 -13.97
CA ARG A 703 30.73 -9.77 -13.85
C ARG A 703 30.15 -9.63 -12.45
N VAL A 704 30.54 -8.56 -11.76
CA VAL A 704 30.06 -8.19 -10.43
C VAL A 704 29.27 -6.90 -10.52
N THR A 705 28.02 -6.93 -10.07
CA THR A 705 27.26 -5.70 -9.86
C THR A 705 27.60 -5.13 -8.49
N ALA A 706 28.17 -3.94 -8.45
CA ALA A 706 28.42 -3.16 -7.25
C ALA A 706 27.36 -2.07 -7.10
N GLY A 707 26.78 -1.97 -5.91
CA GLY A 707 25.74 -1.01 -5.55
C GLY A 707 26.08 -0.24 -4.28
N ASN A 708 25.32 0.82 -4.05
CA ASN A 708 25.47 1.69 -2.88
C ASN A 708 24.10 2.03 -2.28
N THR A 709 23.81 1.57 -1.06
CA THR A 709 22.58 1.91 -0.31
C THR A 709 22.78 3.06 0.69
N GLY A 710 23.95 3.69 0.68
CA GLY A 710 24.24 4.84 1.52
C GLY A 710 23.76 6.17 0.93
N PHE A 711 23.94 7.25 1.71
CA PHE A 711 23.48 8.60 1.39
C PHE A 711 24.57 9.48 0.74
N SER A 712 25.71 8.92 0.37
CA SER A 712 26.75 9.63 -0.37
C SER A 712 27.31 8.77 -1.48
N SER A 713 27.81 9.40 -2.55
CA SER A 713 28.43 8.67 -3.66
C SER A 713 29.60 7.83 -3.15
N MET A 714 29.66 6.57 -3.56
CA MET A 714 30.78 5.67 -3.29
C MET A 714 31.87 5.91 -4.33
N THR A 715 32.98 6.55 -3.94
CA THR A 715 34.09 6.89 -4.84
C THR A 715 35.38 6.22 -4.40
N GLY A 716 36.12 5.61 -5.33
CA GLY A 716 37.37 4.93 -5.01
C GLY A 716 37.17 3.57 -4.32
N ALA A 717 36.02 2.93 -4.54
CA ALA A 717 35.82 1.54 -4.16
C ALA A 717 36.52 0.59 -5.14
N THR A 718 36.85 -0.62 -4.69
CA THR A 718 37.37 -1.70 -5.53
C THR A 718 36.57 -2.97 -5.33
N VAL A 719 36.52 -3.83 -6.36
CA VAL A 719 36.05 -5.21 -6.26
C VAL A 719 37.29 -6.10 -6.29
N THR A 720 37.43 -7.00 -5.31
CA THR A 720 38.47 -8.03 -5.29
C THR A 720 37.82 -9.40 -5.40
N LEU A 721 38.30 -10.23 -6.32
CA LEU A 721 37.85 -11.60 -6.49
C LEU A 721 38.80 -12.59 -5.82
N SER A 722 38.24 -13.71 -5.38
CA SER A 722 39.00 -14.87 -4.92
C SER A 722 38.19 -16.14 -5.13
N SER A 723 38.87 -17.29 -5.15
CA SER A 723 38.25 -18.61 -5.26
C SER A 723 38.91 -19.55 -4.26
N PRO A 724 38.17 -20.48 -3.64
CA PRO A 724 38.78 -21.61 -2.93
C PRO A 724 39.38 -22.64 -3.92
N ASP A 725 38.96 -22.61 -5.18
CA ASP A 725 39.36 -23.53 -6.24
C ASP A 725 40.62 -23.00 -6.95
N THR A 726 41.68 -23.81 -6.96
CA THR A 726 43.02 -23.42 -7.43
C THR A 726 43.14 -23.33 -8.94
N GLU A 727 42.17 -23.91 -9.64
CA GLU A 727 42.02 -23.95 -11.08
C GLU A 727 41.60 -22.58 -11.61
N LEU A 728 40.98 -21.73 -10.79
CA LEU A 728 40.67 -20.35 -11.15
C LEU A 728 41.82 -19.39 -10.82
N MET A 729 42.15 -18.55 -11.79
CA MET A 729 43.09 -17.46 -11.62
C MET A 729 42.46 -16.14 -12.07
N PHE A 730 42.57 -15.12 -11.23
CA PHE A 730 42.15 -13.75 -11.52
C PHE A 730 43.40 -12.87 -11.65
N VAL A 731 43.65 -12.29 -12.83
CA VAL A 731 44.75 -11.34 -13.02
C VAL A 731 44.23 -10.18 -13.89
N PRO A 732 44.21 -8.93 -13.41
CA PRO A 732 44.27 -8.59 -11.99
C PRO A 732 43.10 -9.24 -11.22
N ASP A 733 43.29 -9.49 -9.92
CA ASP A 733 42.23 -9.97 -9.02
C ASP A 733 41.37 -8.83 -8.47
N THR A 734 41.75 -7.59 -8.74
CA THR A 734 41.15 -6.39 -8.17
C THR A 734 40.95 -5.34 -9.24
N GLU A 735 39.73 -4.81 -9.33
CA GLU A 735 39.37 -3.73 -10.25
C GLU A 735 38.73 -2.54 -9.53
N ASN A 736 38.87 -1.36 -10.13
CA ASN A 736 38.26 -0.14 -9.61
C ASN A 736 36.76 -0.10 -9.94
N VAL A 737 35.95 0.26 -8.97
CA VAL A 737 34.53 0.55 -9.18
C VAL A 737 34.38 2.01 -9.58
N ALA A 738 33.69 2.27 -10.69
CA ALA A 738 33.26 3.61 -11.05
C ALA A 738 32.43 4.24 -9.92
N ALA A 739 32.39 5.57 -9.83
CA ALA A 739 31.64 6.24 -8.76
C ALA A 739 30.16 5.83 -8.77
N VAL A 740 29.68 5.24 -7.67
CA VAL A 740 28.29 4.74 -7.56
C VAL A 740 27.47 5.73 -6.73
N GLN A 741 26.49 6.37 -7.37
CA GLN A 741 25.56 7.28 -6.69
C GLN A 741 24.70 6.52 -5.66
N PRO A 742 24.12 7.22 -4.66
CA PRO A 742 23.13 6.63 -3.77
C PRO A 742 22.05 5.85 -4.53
N TYR A 743 21.78 4.63 -4.07
CA TYR A 743 20.83 3.66 -4.64
C TYR A 743 21.06 3.27 -6.10
N ALA A 744 22.20 3.61 -6.67
CA ALA A 744 22.61 3.16 -8.00
C ALA A 744 23.42 1.86 -7.93
N THR A 745 23.56 1.23 -9.09
CA THR A 745 24.47 0.11 -9.32
C THR A 745 25.36 0.37 -10.53
N THR A 746 26.49 -0.32 -10.59
CA THR A 746 27.36 -0.41 -11.76
C THR A 746 27.94 -1.81 -11.85
N ASP A 747 28.21 -2.27 -13.05
CA ASP A 747 28.91 -3.53 -13.25
C ASP A 747 30.42 -3.32 -13.32
N VAL A 748 31.16 -4.31 -12.83
CA VAL A 748 32.60 -4.43 -12.91
C VAL A 748 32.89 -5.80 -13.49
N SER A 749 33.67 -5.86 -14.57
CA SER A 749 34.12 -7.09 -15.20
C SER A 749 35.58 -7.32 -14.86
N ILE A 750 35.92 -8.50 -14.34
CA ILE A 750 37.28 -8.86 -13.94
C ILE A 750 37.66 -10.15 -14.69
N PRO A 751 38.83 -10.20 -15.37
CA PRO A 751 39.26 -11.39 -16.09
C PRO A 751 39.40 -12.61 -15.16
N VAL A 752 39.00 -13.76 -15.67
CA VAL A 752 39.17 -15.06 -15.01
C VAL A 752 39.64 -16.08 -16.04
N SER A 753 40.58 -16.92 -15.66
CA SER A 753 40.95 -18.11 -16.43
C SER A 753 40.76 -19.37 -15.61
N MET A 754 40.37 -20.45 -16.27
CA MET A 754 40.36 -21.79 -15.67
C MET A 754 41.52 -22.62 -16.25
N ASN A 755 42.30 -23.28 -15.39
CA ASN A 755 43.41 -24.14 -15.82
C ASN A 755 43.68 -25.28 -14.81
N GLY A 756 43.84 -26.50 -15.32
CA GLY A 756 44.03 -27.72 -14.53
C GLY A 756 42.73 -28.39 -14.09
N SER A 757 41.58 -28.01 -14.65
CA SER A 757 40.29 -28.67 -14.35
C SER A 757 40.16 -29.98 -15.13
N SER A 758 39.30 -30.89 -14.66
CA SER A 758 39.07 -32.18 -15.33
C SER A 758 37.66 -32.68 -15.09
N GLY A 759 36.97 -33.10 -16.15
CA GLY A 759 35.53 -33.40 -16.07
C GLY A 759 34.71 -32.13 -15.84
N VAL A 760 33.39 -32.29 -15.69
CA VAL A 760 32.51 -31.18 -15.26
C VAL A 760 33.01 -30.65 -13.92
N PHE A 761 33.31 -29.35 -13.85
CA PHE A 761 34.04 -28.76 -12.74
C PHE A 761 33.19 -27.69 -12.01
N PRO A 762 32.65 -28.00 -10.82
CA PRO A 762 32.02 -26.98 -9.98
C PRO A 762 33.09 -26.10 -9.34
N PHE A 763 32.86 -24.79 -9.33
CA PHE A 763 33.77 -23.82 -8.74
C PHE A 763 33.01 -22.68 -8.03
N THR A 764 33.68 -21.98 -7.13
CA THR A 764 33.10 -20.89 -6.36
C THR A 764 33.87 -19.60 -6.59
N VAL A 765 33.15 -18.54 -6.96
CA VAL A 765 33.74 -17.19 -6.99
C VAL A 765 33.27 -16.43 -5.75
N ASN A 766 34.24 -15.85 -5.05
CA ASN A 766 34.01 -14.90 -3.97
C ASN A 766 34.36 -13.49 -4.47
N ALA A 767 33.53 -12.51 -4.11
CA ALA A 767 33.79 -11.11 -4.41
C ALA A 767 33.70 -10.28 -3.13
N GLN A 768 34.57 -9.29 -3.02
CA GLN A 768 34.61 -8.32 -1.93
C GLN A 768 34.66 -6.91 -2.48
N ILE A 769 33.65 -6.09 -2.14
CA ILE A 769 33.64 -4.66 -2.43
C ILE A 769 34.29 -3.93 -1.25
N ASN A 770 35.46 -3.34 -1.51
CA ASN A 770 36.24 -2.59 -0.54
C ASN A 770 36.03 -1.09 -0.73
N HIS A 771 35.71 -0.38 0.35
CA HIS A 771 35.59 1.08 0.35
C HIS A 771 36.02 1.64 1.71
N ALA A 772 36.94 2.60 1.74
CA ALA A 772 37.60 3.06 2.97
C ALA A 772 36.62 3.69 3.99
N ASP A 773 35.54 4.32 3.53
CA ASP A 773 34.58 5.01 4.39
C ASP A 773 33.37 4.15 4.78
N ALA A 774 33.23 2.96 4.18
CA ALA A 774 32.23 1.99 4.59
C ALA A 774 32.78 1.17 5.76
N GLY A 775 32.20 1.29 6.95
CA GLY A 775 32.72 0.65 8.17
C GLY A 775 33.01 -0.86 8.08
N ALA A 776 32.49 -1.57 7.06
CA ALA A 776 32.88 -2.91 6.66
C ALA A 776 32.76 -3.09 5.12
N ALA A 777 33.62 -3.96 4.55
CA ALA A 777 33.54 -4.37 3.15
C ALA A 777 32.35 -5.33 2.91
N ALA A 778 31.69 -5.21 1.76
CA ALA A 778 30.61 -6.13 1.38
C ALA A 778 31.21 -7.38 0.72
N SER A 779 30.91 -8.56 1.25
CA SER A 779 31.44 -9.84 0.74
C SER A 779 30.30 -10.76 0.37
N PHE A 780 30.42 -11.44 -0.76
CA PHE A 780 29.43 -12.40 -1.26
C PHE A 780 30.11 -13.48 -2.11
N SER A 781 29.43 -14.60 -2.26
CA SER A 781 29.97 -15.81 -2.91
C SER A 781 28.88 -16.42 -3.79
N LYS A 782 29.27 -16.95 -4.96
CA LYS A 782 28.37 -17.65 -5.88
C LYS A 782 29.10 -18.86 -6.47
N ALA A 783 28.41 -19.99 -6.48
CA ALA A 783 28.89 -21.21 -7.12
C ALA A 783 28.49 -21.22 -8.60
N PHE A 784 29.35 -21.81 -9.42
CA PHE A 784 29.22 -21.98 -10.86
C PHE A 784 29.72 -23.37 -11.24
N VAL A 785 29.51 -23.71 -12.51
CA VAL A 785 30.06 -24.92 -13.15
C VAL A 785 30.72 -24.47 -14.43
N GLY A 786 31.86 -25.09 -14.73
CA GLY A 786 32.51 -24.96 -16.02
C GLY A 786 33.18 -26.27 -16.41
N ASN A 787 34.00 -26.22 -17.44
CA ASN A 787 34.64 -27.38 -18.05
C ASN A 787 33.63 -28.42 -18.55
N PHE A 788 32.56 -27.96 -19.20
CA PHE A 788 31.50 -28.83 -19.71
C PHE A 788 30.86 -28.32 -21.00
N ASP A 789 30.46 -29.29 -21.81
CA ASP A 789 29.79 -29.13 -23.09
C ASP A 789 28.29 -29.51 -22.94
N GLU A 790 27.40 -28.81 -23.63
CA GLU A 790 26.00 -29.21 -23.77
C GLU A 790 25.76 -30.03 -25.05
N LEU A 791 25.71 -31.36 -24.91
CA LEU A 791 25.40 -32.22 -26.05
C LEU A 791 23.88 -32.36 -26.22
N MET A 792 23.31 -31.59 -27.14
CA MET A 792 21.89 -31.69 -27.48
C MET A 792 21.55 -33.01 -28.21
N ALA A 793 20.32 -33.46 -28.03
CA ALA A 793 19.77 -34.67 -28.66
C ALA A 793 20.57 -35.96 -28.37
N SER A 794 21.08 -36.10 -27.15
CA SER A 794 21.96 -37.18 -26.69
C SER A 794 21.28 -38.19 -25.75
N SER A 795 20.17 -37.81 -25.13
CA SER A 795 19.53 -38.58 -24.06
C SER A 795 18.04 -38.83 -24.31
N SER A 796 17.56 -39.94 -23.72
CA SER A 796 16.13 -40.27 -23.56
C SER A 796 15.57 -39.82 -22.21
N THR A 797 16.42 -39.20 -21.38
CA THR A 797 16.07 -38.59 -20.09
C THR A 797 16.35 -37.11 -20.13
N GLU A 798 15.35 -36.30 -19.76
CA GLU A 798 15.52 -34.89 -19.46
C GLU A 798 15.86 -34.73 -17.98
N GLY A 799 17.04 -34.18 -17.70
CA GLY A 799 17.43 -33.79 -16.34
C GLY A 799 17.30 -32.29 -16.09
N PHE A 800 16.92 -31.48 -17.09
CA PHE A 800 16.86 -30.01 -17.01
C PHE A 800 18.20 -29.31 -16.71
N GLU A 801 19.31 -30.04 -16.73
CA GLU A 801 20.66 -29.53 -16.42
C GLU A 801 21.32 -28.71 -17.53
N VAL A 802 20.77 -28.77 -18.75
CA VAL A 802 21.24 -27.91 -19.85
C VAL A 802 20.60 -26.52 -19.73
N THR A 803 21.33 -25.49 -20.14
CA THR A 803 20.98 -24.07 -20.01
C THR A 803 19.69 -23.72 -20.74
N SER A 804 19.35 -24.44 -21.82
CA SER A 804 18.12 -24.26 -22.59
C SER A 804 17.49 -25.60 -22.97
N PRO A 805 16.79 -26.26 -22.03
CA PRO A 805 16.15 -27.55 -22.30
C PRO A 805 15.05 -27.36 -23.34
N ASN A 806 14.90 -28.35 -24.23
CA ASN A 806 14.01 -28.28 -25.38
C ASN A 806 12.54 -28.52 -25.01
N TRP A 807 12.03 -27.78 -24.02
CA TRP A 807 10.66 -27.85 -23.52
C TRP A 807 9.96 -26.51 -23.74
N GLY A 808 8.74 -26.57 -24.29
CA GLY A 808 7.92 -25.37 -24.51
C GLY A 808 7.07 -25.06 -23.29
N THR A 809 6.98 -23.78 -22.91
CA THR A 809 6.09 -23.31 -21.84
C THR A 809 5.10 -22.28 -22.35
N ASP A 810 3.97 -22.12 -21.68
CA ASP A 810 2.98 -21.08 -21.99
C ASP A 810 2.07 -20.83 -20.78
N THR A 811 1.32 -19.72 -20.83
CA THR A 811 0.34 -19.32 -19.83
C THR A 811 -0.97 -18.87 -20.48
N VAL A 812 -2.10 -19.20 -19.86
CA VAL A 812 -3.43 -18.67 -20.22
C VAL A 812 -4.10 -18.16 -18.96
N GLY A 813 -4.80 -17.03 -19.06
CA GLY A 813 -5.62 -16.50 -17.94
C GLY A 813 -5.03 -15.32 -17.16
N GLY A 814 -3.92 -14.71 -17.60
CA GLY A 814 -3.33 -13.56 -16.90
C GLY A 814 -2.41 -13.93 -15.73
N LEU A 815 -1.95 -15.19 -15.69
CA LEU A 815 -0.97 -15.67 -14.73
C LEU A 815 0.39 -14.95 -14.87
N PRO A 816 1.10 -14.73 -13.76
CA PRO A 816 2.29 -13.85 -13.74
C PRO A 816 3.51 -14.44 -14.44
N GLN A 817 3.60 -15.78 -14.58
CA GLN A 817 4.75 -16.45 -15.22
C GLN A 817 4.42 -17.88 -15.69
N PRO A 818 5.05 -18.37 -16.77
CA PRO A 818 5.01 -19.78 -17.18
C PRO A 818 5.82 -20.67 -16.22
N TRP A 819 5.90 -21.98 -16.52
CA TRP A 819 6.87 -22.86 -15.87
C TRP A 819 8.29 -22.31 -16.03
N ILE A 820 9.08 -22.38 -14.96
CA ILE A 820 10.46 -21.91 -14.90
C ILE A 820 11.41 -23.05 -14.49
N LEU A 821 12.72 -22.84 -14.63
CA LEU A 821 13.74 -23.72 -14.07
C LEU A 821 14.20 -23.16 -12.72
N ASN A 822 14.00 -23.95 -11.67
CA ASN A 822 14.54 -23.68 -10.33
C ASN A 822 15.90 -24.37 -10.19
N THR A 823 16.94 -23.60 -9.88
CA THR A 823 18.27 -24.13 -9.52
C THR A 823 18.28 -24.52 -8.04
N VAL A 824 18.42 -25.82 -7.73
CA VAL A 824 18.56 -26.34 -6.36
C VAL A 824 20.02 -26.46 -5.98
N SER A 825 20.80 -27.08 -6.85
CA SER A 825 22.26 -27.04 -6.87
C SER A 825 22.72 -26.88 -8.32
N PHE A 826 24.02 -26.88 -8.54
CA PHE A 826 24.59 -26.65 -9.86
C PHE A 826 24.29 -27.79 -10.85
N ASP A 827 24.05 -28.99 -10.32
CA ASP A 827 23.77 -30.25 -10.99
C ASP A 827 22.35 -30.77 -10.70
N ASP A 828 21.48 -29.89 -10.20
CA ASP A 828 20.08 -30.18 -9.88
C ASP A 828 19.22 -28.97 -10.23
N HIS A 829 18.71 -28.97 -11.45
CA HIS A 829 17.72 -28.03 -11.94
C HIS A 829 16.37 -28.71 -12.07
N ARG A 830 15.31 -28.05 -11.59
CA ARG A 830 13.97 -28.62 -11.57
C ARG A 830 13.01 -27.71 -12.30
N ALA A 831 12.18 -28.29 -13.16
CA ALA A 831 11.11 -27.51 -13.76
C ALA A 831 9.99 -27.29 -12.73
N TYR A 832 9.62 -26.02 -12.53
CA TYR A 832 8.67 -25.57 -11.52
C TYR A 832 7.50 -24.83 -12.16
N GLY A 833 6.29 -25.26 -11.83
CA GLY A 833 5.05 -24.57 -12.13
C GLY A 833 4.39 -24.08 -10.85
N ILE A 834 4.10 -22.78 -10.80
CA ILE A 834 3.46 -22.14 -9.63
C ILE A 834 1.98 -22.52 -9.51
N ASP A 835 1.53 -22.69 -8.27
CA ASP A 835 0.12 -22.64 -7.90
C ASP A 835 -0.22 -21.20 -7.51
N ALA A 836 -0.84 -20.47 -8.44
CA ALA A 836 -1.06 -19.04 -8.31
C ALA A 836 -2.43 -18.75 -7.70
N GLY A 837 -2.50 -17.70 -6.88
CA GLY A 837 -3.78 -17.18 -6.38
C GLY A 837 -4.54 -16.33 -7.41
N SER A 838 -4.63 -16.84 -8.64
CA SER A 838 -5.34 -16.21 -9.75
C SER A 838 -5.68 -17.25 -10.81
N LEU A 839 -6.81 -17.03 -11.48
CA LEU A 839 -7.40 -18.01 -12.38
C LEU A 839 -6.54 -18.23 -13.62
N GLY A 840 -6.19 -19.49 -13.93
CA GLY A 840 -5.49 -19.75 -15.18
C GLY A 840 -4.99 -21.17 -15.40
N LEU A 841 -4.16 -21.28 -16.43
CA LEU A 841 -3.53 -22.52 -16.88
C LEU A 841 -2.07 -22.24 -17.22
N ILE A 842 -1.16 -23.06 -16.70
CA ILE A 842 0.23 -23.10 -17.15
C ILE A 842 0.61 -24.52 -17.58
N TRP A 843 1.45 -24.63 -18.61
CA TRP A 843 1.94 -25.93 -19.03
C TRP A 843 3.42 -25.93 -19.45
N LEU A 844 4.01 -27.11 -19.30
CA LEU A 844 5.36 -27.48 -19.73
C LEU A 844 5.27 -28.64 -20.70
N ARG A 845 5.81 -28.49 -21.91
CA ARG A 845 5.59 -29.38 -23.05
C ARG A 845 6.89 -29.98 -23.57
N SER A 846 6.94 -31.30 -23.71
CA SER A 846 8.08 -32.03 -24.24
C SER A 846 8.29 -31.74 -25.75
N PRO A 847 9.49 -32.01 -26.29
CA PRO A 847 9.69 -32.15 -27.73
C PRO A 847 9.02 -33.45 -28.25
N ALA A 848 9.09 -33.68 -29.56
CA ALA A 848 8.53 -34.89 -30.18
C ALA A 848 9.31 -36.15 -29.78
N LEU A 849 8.59 -37.16 -29.30
CA LEU A 849 9.07 -38.48 -28.88
C LEU A 849 8.68 -39.50 -29.95
N GLN A 850 9.65 -40.18 -30.55
CA GLN A 850 9.42 -41.25 -31.52
C GLN A 850 9.29 -42.58 -30.78
N VAL A 851 8.06 -43.03 -30.53
CA VAL A 851 7.81 -44.29 -29.83
C VAL A 851 8.24 -45.47 -30.69
N SER A 852 9.01 -46.38 -30.11
CA SER A 852 9.56 -47.54 -30.80
C SER A 852 8.45 -48.43 -31.36
N ALA A 853 8.73 -49.08 -32.49
CA ALA A 853 7.80 -50.04 -33.11
C ALA A 853 7.64 -51.33 -32.27
N SER A 854 8.51 -51.55 -31.28
CA SER A 854 8.49 -52.71 -30.39
C SER A 854 8.86 -52.34 -28.95
N GLY A 855 8.14 -52.88 -27.98
CA GLY A 855 8.36 -52.60 -26.55
C GLY A 855 7.28 -51.70 -25.96
N ASP A 856 7.28 -51.58 -24.65
CA ASP A 856 6.38 -50.70 -23.92
C ASP A 856 6.94 -49.27 -23.91
N PHE A 857 6.06 -48.28 -24.10
CA PHE A 857 6.37 -46.86 -23.91
C PHE A 857 6.12 -46.47 -22.45
N VAL A 858 7.19 -46.17 -21.72
CA VAL A 858 7.13 -45.84 -20.29
C VAL A 858 7.83 -44.51 -20.04
N MET A 859 7.18 -43.64 -19.27
CA MET A 859 7.76 -42.40 -18.73
C MET A 859 7.91 -42.54 -17.21
N THR A 860 9.07 -42.16 -16.68
CA THR A 860 9.26 -41.93 -15.24
C THR A 860 9.72 -40.50 -15.01
N LEU A 861 9.30 -39.87 -13.92
CA LEU A 861 9.82 -38.58 -13.49
C LEU A 861 9.92 -38.54 -11.97
N ASP A 862 10.82 -37.73 -11.44
CA ASP A 862 10.84 -37.38 -10.03
C ASP A 862 10.03 -36.10 -9.82
N SER A 863 9.21 -36.09 -8.77
CA SER A 863 8.25 -35.01 -8.58
C SER A 863 7.82 -34.79 -7.13
N ARG A 864 7.56 -33.53 -6.81
CA ARG A 864 6.81 -33.12 -5.61
C ARG A 864 5.81 -32.03 -5.99
N PHE A 865 4.67 -32.03 -5.32
CA PHE A 865 3.66 -30.99 -5.49
C PHE A 865 2.95 -30.68 -4.17
N LYS A 866 2.43 -29.46 -4.09
CA LYS A 866 1.48 -29.00 -3.06
C LYS A 866 0.58 -27.92 -3.66
N PHE A 867 -0.67 -28.28 -3.92
CA PHE A 867 -1.70 -27.39 -4.47
C PHE A 867 -2.71 -26.97 -3.40
N GLU A 868 -3.44 -25.89 -3.65
CA GLU A 868 -4.52 -25.40 -2.78
C GLU A 868 -5.51 -26.52 -2.46
N HIS A 869 -5.61 -26.84 -1.16
CA HIS A 869 -6.47 -27.89 -0.68
C HIS A 869 -6.81 -27.73 0.80
N ASP A 870 -8.03 -27.28 1.10
CA ASP A 870 -8.56 -27.09 2.46
C ASP A 870 -9.49 -28.23 2.94
N GLY A 871 -9.50 -29.33 2.18
CA GLY A 871 -10.53 -30.38 2.26
C GLY A 871 -11.31 -30.50 0.96
N THR A 872 -11.23 -29.47 0.10
CA THR A 872 -11.67 -29.49 -1.29
C THR A 872 -10.44 -29.30 -2.21
N PRO A 873 -10.32 -30.05 -3.31
CA PRO A 873 -9.26 -29.85 -4.30
C PRO A 873 -9.61 -28.70 -5.25
N TRP A 874 -9.19 -27.49 -4.89
CA TRP A 874 -9.39 -26.28 -5.68
C TRP A 874 -8.49 -26.27 -6.92
N ASP A 875 -7.23 -26.65 -6.69
CA ASP A 875 -6.18 -26.64 -7.71
C ASP A 875 -5.53 -28.01 -7.91
N GLY A 876 -4.87 -28.18 -9.06
CA GLY A 876 -4.21 -29.43 -9.35
C GLY A 876 -3.49 -29.51 -10.69
N GLY A 877 -2.75 -30.61 -10.84
CA GLY A 877 -1.91 -30.90 -11.99
C GLY A 877 -2.33 -32.17 -12.75
N VAL A 878 -2.36 -32.10 -14.08
CA VAL A 878 -2.60 -33.24 -14.98
C VAL A 878 -1.46 -33.45 -15.96
N ILE A 879 -1.28 -34.68 -16.43
CA ILE A 879 -0.36 -35.07 -17.48
C ILE A 879 -1.16 -35.43 -18.73
N GLU A 880 -0.75 -34.90 -19.87
CA GLU A 880 -1.45 -35.13 -21.15
C GLU A 880 -0.50 -35.57 -22.25
N ILE A 881 -1.04 -36.30 -23.23
CA ILE A 881 -0.34 -36.80 -24.41
C ILE A 881 -0.99 -36.28 -25.69
N SER A 882 -0.18 -35.97 -26.69
CA SER A 882 -0.61 -35.58 -28.04
C SER A 882 0.03 -36.48 -29.09
N THR A 883 -0.73 -36.83 -30.14
CA THR A 883 -0.26 -37.61 -31.30
C THR A 883 -0.25 -36.81 -32.60
N ASP A 884 -0.48 -35.50 -32.53
CA ASP A 884 -0.69 -34.64 -33.72
C ASP A 884 0.14 -33.35 -33.69
N GLY A 885 1.28 -33.37 -32.99
CA GLY A 885 2.19 -32.23 -32.88
C GLY A 885 1.71 -31.16 -31.91
N GLY A 886 0.90 -31.54 -30.92
CA GLY A 886 0.42 -30.63 -29.87
C GLY A 886 -0.80 -29.80 -30.27
N ASN A 887 -1.52 -30.18 -31.34
CA ASN A 887 -2.77 -29.54 -31.75
C ASN A 887 -3.94 -30.00 -30.87
N ASN A 888 -3.97 -31.29 -30.50
CA ASN A 888 -4.93 -31.86 -29.56
C ASN A 888 -4.20 -32.61 -28.45
N TRP A 889 -4.77 -32.55 -27.25
CA TRP A 889 -4.21 -33.14 -26.04
C TRP A 889 -5.25 -34.01 -25.35
N VAL A 890 -4.83 -35.19 -24.90
CA VAL A 890 -5.67 -36.16 -24.18
C VAL A 890 -5.01 -36.44 -22.84
N ASP A 891 -5.82 -36.51 -21.79
CA ASP A 891 -5.35 -36.94 -20.46
C ASP A 891 -4.64 -38.29 -20.54
N ALA A 892 -3.46 -38.41 -19.91
CA ALA A 892 -2.64 -39.61 -19.99
C ALA A 892 -3.38 -40.86 -19.47
N ALA A 893 -4.17 -40.72 -18.39
CA ALA A 893 -4.97 -41.84 -17.87
C ALA A 893 -6.06 -42.24 -18.88
N ALA A 894 -6.72 -41.27 -19.51
CA ALA A 894 -7.72 -41.53 -20.56
C ALA A 894 -7.11 -42.13 -21.83
N ALA A 895 -5.84 -41.81 -22.11
CA ALA A 895 -5.05 -42.37 -23.19
C ALA A 895 -4.54 -43.80 -22.90
N GLY A 896 -4.83 -44.35 -21.71
CA GLY A 896 -4.52 -45.73 -21.34
C GLY A 896 -3.23 -45.91 -20.53
N ALA A 897 -2.64 -44.85 -20.00
CA ALA A 897 -1.49 -44.96 -19.10
C ALA A 897 -1.86 -45.70 -17.80
N ALA A 898 -1.10 -46.72 -17.44
CA ALA A 898 -1.05 -47.22 -16.07
C ALA A 898 -0.14 -46.30 -15.24
N MET A 899 -0.71 -45.52 -14.32
CA MET A 899 -0.01 -44.49 -13.54
C MET A 899 0.29 -44.96 -12.12
N THR A 900 1.52 -44.76 -11.65
CA THR A 900 1.95 -45.08 -10.27
C THR A 900 2.79 -43.93 -9.70
N PRO A 901 2.31 -43.19 -8.67
CA PRO A 901 0.95 -43.21 -8.15
C PRO A 901 -0.08 -42.75 -9.20
N ALA A 902 -1.35 -43.12 -9.01
CA ALA A 902 -2.44 -42.57 -9.79
C ALA A 902 -2.84 -41.17 -9.28
N TYR A 903 -3.67 -40.46 -10.03
CA TYR A 903 -4.30 -39.22 -9.59
C TYR A 903 -5.04 -39.39 -8.26
N GLY A 904 -5.00 -38.34 -7.43
CA GLY A 904 -5.45 -38.36 -6.05
C GLY A 904 -6.94 -38.11 -5.88
N ASP A 905 -7.49 -37.12 -6.59
CA ASP A 905 -8.91 -36.75 -6.55
C ASP A 905 -9.33 -35.98 -7.82
N VAL A 906 -10.57 -35.50 -7.87
CA VAL A 906 -11.14 -34.69 -8.95
C VAL A 906 -11.15 -33.21 -8.56
N ILE A 907 -10.59 -32.35 -9.41
CA ILE A 907 -10.61 -30.88 -9.21
C ILE A 907 -12.06 -30.38 -9.20
N THR A 908 -12.39 -29.54 -8.22
CA THR A 908 -13.72 -28.98 -8.02
C THR A 908 -14.16 -28.07 -9.17
N ASP A 909 -15.47 -27.93 -9.38
CA ASP A 909 -16.07 -27.03 -10.37
C ASP A 909 -16.60 -25.72 -9.79
N LEU A 910 -16.30 -25.47 -8.52
CA LEU A 910 -16.88 -24.38 -7.74
C LEU A 910 -16.20 -23.02 -7.91
N ALA A 911 -14.97 -22.96 -8.45
CA ALA A 911 -14.13 -21.75 -8.48
C ALA A 911 -13.49 -21.47 -9.86
N GLY A 912 -14.15 -21.89 -10.94
CA GLY A 912 -13.76 -21.50 -12.30
C GLY A 912 -12.49 -22.16 -12.85
N ASN A 913 -11.75 -22.94 -12.05
CA ASN A 913 -10.52 -23.62 -12.45
C ASN A 913 -10.68 -24.30 -13.83
N PRO A 914 -9.84 -23.99 -14.84
CA PRO A 914 -10.01 -24.52 -16.19
C PRO A 914 -9.87 -26.05 -16.31
N LEU A 915 -9.31 -26.70 -15.28
CA LEU A 915 -9.21 -28.16 -15.16
C LEU A 915 -10.34 -28.79 -14.33
N ALA A 916 -11.35 -28.02 -13.92
CA ALA A 916 -12.50 -28.50 -13.17
C ALA A 916 -13.10 -29.79 -13.73
N ASN A 917 -13.55 -30.68 -12.84
CA ASN A 917 -14.11 -32.00 -13.11
C ASN A 917 -13.12 -33.05 -13.67
N ARG A 918 -11.81 -32.78 -13.66
CA ARG A 918 -10.79 -33.76 -14.05
C ARG A 918 -10.16 -34.43 -12.84
N SER A 919 -9.92 -35.73 -12.94
CA SER A 919 -9.01 -36.40 -12.00
C SER A 919 -7.59 -35.86 -12.20
N ALA A 920 -6.92 -35.51 -11.10
CA ALA A 920 -5.62 -34.84 -11.12
C ALA A 920 -4.76 -35.20 -9.91
N TYR A 921 -3.49 -34.80 -9.94
CA TYR A 921 -2.70 -34.63 -8.73
C TYR A 921 -3.17 -33.37 -8.01
N VAL A 922 -3.62 -33.52 -6.76
CA VAL A 922 -4.22 -32.46 -5.95
C VAL A 922 -3.65 -32.52 -4.54
N GLY A 923 -3.78 -31.43 -3.78
CA GLY A 923 -3.24 -31.34 -2.42
C GLY A 923 -1.73 -31.57 -2.39
N GLN A 924 -1.24 -32.27 -1.36
CA GLN A 924 0.20 -32.47 -1.14
C GLN A 924 0.65 -33.88 -1.51
N SER A 925 1.74 -33.96 -2.27
CA SER A 925 2.45 -35.21 -2.58
C SER A 925 2.91 -35.94 -1.30
N ALA A 926 2.88 -37.28 -1.31
CA ALA A 926 3.09 -38.09 -0.11
C ALA A 926 4.51 -38.02 0.47
N ALA A 927 5.52 -37.76 -0.38
CA ALA A 927 6.92 -37.66 0.03
C ALA A 927 7.33 -36.25 0.44
N TRP A 928 6.44 -35.26 0.34
CA TRP A 928 6.74 -33.86 0.61
C TRP A 928 7.46 -33.67 1.98
N PRO A 929 8.56 -32.90 2.03
CA PRO A 929 9.09 -32.02 0.99
C PRO A 929 10.03 -32.70 -0.04
N ASP A 930 10.26 -34.01 0.06
CA ASP A 930 11.15 -34.75 -0.84
C ASP A 930 10.46 -35.08 -2.18
N LEU A 931 11.26 -35.29 -3.23
CA LEU A 931 10.78 -35.80 -4.52
C LEU A 931 10.36 -37.28 -4.39
N SER A 932 9.39 -37.67 -5.20
CA SER A 932 8.98 -39.06 -5.39
C SER A 932 8.79 -39.38 -6.87
N THR A 933 9.07 -40.63 -7.24
CA THR A 933 8.96 -41.05 -8.63
C THR A 933 7.50 -41.31 -9.02
N ILE A 934 7.11 -40.75 -10.17
CA ILE A 934 5.86 -41.04 -10.87
C ILE A 934 6.19 -41.84 -12.14
N GLU A 935 5.54 -42.98 -12.34
CA GLU A 935 5.65 -43.83 -13.53
C GLU A 935 4.34 -43.83 -14.33
N LEU A 936 4.42 -43.68 -15.65
CA LEU A 936 3.32 -43.84 -16.59
C LEU A 936 3.71 -44.88 -17.64
N ASN A 937 3.02 -46.03 -17.65
CA ASN A 937 3.22 -47.08 -18.64
C ASN A 937 2.05 -47.11 -19.63
N PHE A 938 2.31 -46.73 -20.89
CA PHE A 938 1.34 -46.72 -21.97
C PHE A 938 1.31 -48.03 -22.77
N GLY A 939 2.14 -49.02 -22.39
CA GLY A 939 2.32 -50.28 -23.11
C GLY A 939 2.68 -50.02 -24.59
N THR A 940 2.07 -50.80 -25.48
CA THR A 940 2.30 -50.68 -26.94
C THR A 940 1.30 -49.76 -27.65
N ALA A 941 0.52 -48.94 -26.92
CA ALA A 941 -0.59 -48.17 -27.49
C ALA A 941 -0.15 -47.18 -28.58
N PHE A 942 1.06 -46.65 -28.46
CA PHE A 942 1.63 -45.63 -29.35
C PHE A 942 2.77 -46.16 -30.24
N ALA A 943 2.92 -47.49 -30.37
CA ALA A 943 4.05 -48.09 -31.09
C ALA A 943 4.21 -47.52 -32.52
N GLY A 944 5.40 -47.00 -32.82
CA GLY A 944 5.74 -46.38 -34.11
C GLY A 944 5.15 -44.99 -34.36
N GLN A 945 4.52 -44.35 -33.37
CA GLN A 945 3.96 -43.00 -33.49
C GLN A 945 4.90 -41.94 -32.92
N SER A 946 4.78 -40.72 -33.44
CA SER A 946 5.38 -39.52 -32.85
C SER A 946 4.40 -38.93 -31.83
N VAL A 947 4.82 -38.81 -30.57
CA VAL A 947 3.98 -38.27 -29.48
C VAL A 947 4.65 -37.09 -28.79
N MET A 948 3.89 -36.30 -28.03
CA MET A 948 4.40 -35.28 -27.12
C MET A 948 3.68 -35.42 -25.77
N ILE A 949 4.37 -35.08 -24.68
CA ILE A 949 3.81 -35.03 -23.33
C ILE A 949 3.75 -33.58 -22.85
N ARG A 950 2.76 -33.23 -22.03
CA ARG A 950 2.79 -31.99 -21.26
C ARG A 950 2.29 -32.17 -19.84
N PHE A 951 2.85 -31.37 -18.94
CA PHE A 951 2.39 -31.18 -17.57
C PHE A 951 1.59 -29.89 -17.51
N VAL A 952 0.41 -29.93 -16.90
CA VAL A 952 -0.54 -28.82 -16.89
C VAL A 952 -1.00 -28.57 -15.46
N ILE A 953 -0.90 -27.33 -15.00
CA ILE A 953 -1.47 -26.87 -13.72
C ILE A 953 -2.63 -25.95 -14.03
N GLY A 954 -3.78 -26.21 -13.41
CA GLY A 954 -4.94 -25.33 -13.43
C GLY A 954 -5.13 -24.74 -12.05
N THR A 955 -5.33 -23.41 -12.01
CA THR A 955 -5.51 -22.63 -10.78
C THR A 955 -6.88 -21.97 -10.77
N ASP A 956 -7.41 -21.70 -9.58
CA ASP A 956 -8.67 -21.01 -9.35
C ASP A 956 -8.47 -19.49 -9.12
N GLU A 957 -9.55 -18.75 -8.84
CA GLU A 957 -9.51 -17.30 -8.65
C GLU A 957 -9.04 -16.83 -7.25
N ALA A 958 -8.58 -17.75 -6.39
CA ALA A 958 -8.39 -17.54 -4.95
C ALA A 958 -6.95 -17.79 -4.47
N VAL A 959 -6.70 -18.74 -3.56
CA VAL A 959 -5.45 -18.80 -2.77
C VAL A 959 -4.47 -19.79 -3.38
N GLY A 960 -3.31 -19.33 -3.84
CA GLY A 960 -2.26 -20.25 -4.33
C GLY A 960 -1.44 -20.92 -3.21
N GLU A 961 -0.87 -22.09 -3.50
CA GLU A 961 0.14 -22.78 -2.69
C GLU A 961 1.51 -22.86 -3.40
N PHE A 962 2.27 -23.94 -3.19
CA PHE A 962 3.60 -24.10 -3.80
C PHE A 962 3.51 -24.45 -5.29
N GLY A 963 2.60 -25.33 -5.71
CA GLY A 963 2.55 -25.85 -7.08
C GLY A 963 3.33 -27.13 -7.28
N TRP A 964 3.99 -27.26 -8.42
CA TRP A 964 4.55 -28.53 -8.90
C TRP A 964 6.01 -28.39 -9.33
N GLU A 965 6.88 -29.23 -8.78
CA GLU A 965 8.22 -29.45 -9.30
C GLU A 965 8.36 -30.84 -9.93
N ILE A 966 9.05 -30.88 -11.07
CA ILE A 966 9.42 -32.11 -11.76
C ILE A 966 10.90 -32.07 -12.15
N ASP A 967 11.49 -33.26 -12.17
CA ASP A 967 12.89 -33.48 -12.53
C ASP A 967 13.07 -34.91 -13.09
N ASN A 968 14.20 -35.18 -13.74
CA ASN A 968 14.63 -36.50 -14.21
C ASN A 968 13.55 -37.26 -15.01
N VAL A 969 12.97 -36.60 -16.02
CA VAL A 969 11.92 -37.17 -16.88
C VAL A 969 12.53 -38.14 -17.89
N ALA A 970 12.53 -39.43 -17.56
CA ALA A 970 13.09 -40.50 -18.37
C ALA A 970 12.03 -41.22 -19.21
N PHE A 971 12.35 -41.49 -20.47
CA PHE A 971 11.51 -42.24 -21.39
C PHE A 971 12.20 -43.54 -21.82
N SER A 972 11.49 -44.65 -21.69
CA SER A 972 11.88 -45.93 -22.29
C SER A 972 10.89 -46.33 -23.39
N GLY A 973 11.39 -47.06 -24.39
CA GLY A 973 10.59 -47.44 -25.57
C GLY A 973 10.46 -46.34 -26.61
N ILE A 974 11.42 -45.42 -26.70
CA ILE A 974 11.56 -44.44 -27.80
C ILE A 974 12.82 -44.70 -28.64
N ASP A 975 12.77 -44.39 -29.93
CA ASP A 975 13.87 -44.60 -30.89
C ASP A 975 14.74 -43.34 -31.10
N ASN A 976 14.30 -42.18 -30.62
CA ASN A 976 15.07 -40.93 -30.65
C ASN A 976 15.59 -40.53 -29.26
N THR A 977 16.60 -39.66 -29.26
CA THR A 977 17.18 -39.02 -28.07
C THR A 977 16.92 -37.53 -28.14
N PRO A 978 15.77 -37.01 -27.67
CA PRO A 978 15.39 -35.63 -27.91
C PRO A 978 15.95 -34.63 -26.89
N PHE A 979 16.56 -35.11 -25.80
CA PHE A 979 17.02 -34.28 -24.68
C PHE A 979 18.53 -34.09 -24.70
N GLY A 980 18.99 -32.98 -24.11
CA GLY A 980 20.40 -32.68 -23.96
C GLY A 980 21.00 -33.32 -22.71
N THR A 981 22.32 -33.42 -22.68
CA THR A 981 23.09 -33.80 -21.49
C THR A 981 24.29 -32.89 -21.36
N VAL A 982 24.61 -32.53 -20.13
CA VAL A 982 25.92 -31.99 -19.78
C VAL A 982 26.96 -33.11 -19.88
N VAL A 983 28.04 -32.87 -20.64
CA VAL A 983 29.18 -33.77 -20.74
C VAL A 983 30.46 -33.01 -20.41
N ALA A 984 31.50 -33.71 -19.97
CA ALA A 984 32.79 -33.05 -19.74
C ALA A 984 33.34 -32.45 -21.05
N GLU A 985 33.95 -31.27 -20.95
CA GLU A 985 34.55 -30.59 -22.10
C GLU A 985 35.56 -31.51 -22.81
N ALA A 986 35.42 -31.57 -24.14
CA ALA A 986 36.18 -32.46 -25.01
C ALA A 986 37.24 -31.73 -25.84
N GLY A 987 37.13 -30.40 -25.97
CA GLY A 987 38.14 -29.56 -26.58
C GLY A 987 39.38 -29.43 -25.69
N THR A 988 40.50 -29.11 -26.34
CA THR A 988 41.71 -28.67 -25.66
C THR A 988 42.03 -27.30 -26.23
N CYS A 989 41.93 -26.25 -25.42
CA CYS A 989 42.43 -24.94 -25.79
C CYS A 989 43.96 -25.01 -25.94
N VAL A 990 44.44 -25.07 -27.19
CA VAL A 990 45.88 -25.16 -27.47
C VAL A 990 46.49 -23.76 -27.41
N LEU A 991 47.02 -23.36 -26.26
CA LEU A 991 47.95 -22.23 -26.17
C LEU A 991 49.23 -22.60 -25.41
N ALA A 992 50.34 -22.12 -25.94
CA ALA A 992 51.67 -22.28 -25.38
C ALA A 992 51.74 -21.61 -24.01
N ASP A 993 52.44 -22.24 -23.05
CA ASP A 993 52.66 -21.86 -21.65
C ASP A 993 53.07 -20.38 -21.36
N GLU A 994 53.16 -19.49 -22.36
CA GLU A 994 53.65 -18.11 -22.25
C GLU A 994 52.60 -17.06 -21.83
N ILE A 995 51.29 -17.27 -22.05
CA ILE A 995 50.25 -16.28 -21.67
C ILE A 995 49.97 -16.29 -20.16
N PHE A 996 49.95 -17.46 -19.53
CA PHE A 996 49.67 -17.62 -18.08
C PHE A 996 50.82 -17.17 -17.16
N ALA A 997 52.00 -16.85 -17.71
CA ALA A 997 53.19 -16.51 -16.92
C ALA A 997 53.40 -15.00 -16.70
N ASN A 998 52.76 -14.11 -17.49
CA ASN A 998 53.07 -12.67 -17.50
C ASN A 998 51.89 -11.73 -17.21
N GLY A 999 50.70 -12.24 -16.88
CA GLY A 999 49.49 -11.42 -16.75
C GLY A 999 48.91 -11.04 -18.12
N PHE A 1000 47.60 -10.79 -18.17
CA PHE A 1000 46.81 -10.60 -19.40
C PHE A 1000 47.08 -9.25 -20.13
N GLU A 1001 48.33 -8.81 -20.24
CA GLU A 1001 48.70 -7.65 -21.06
C GLU A 1001 49.10 -8.08 -22.49
N ASP A 1002 48.11 -8.42 -23.32
CA ASP A 1002 47.98 -7.95 -24.73
C ASP A 1002 46.62 -8.36 -25.34
#